data_AF-A0A368S430-F1
#
_entry.id   AF-A0A368S430-F1
#
_cell.length_a   1.000
_cell.length_b   1.000
_cell.length_c   1.000
_cell.angle_alpha   90.00
_cell.angle_beta   90.00
_cell.angle_gamma   90.00
#
_symmetry.space_group_name_H-M   'P 1'
#
loop_
_entity.id
_entity.type
_entity.pdbx_description
1 polymer ?
#
loop_
_entity_poly.entity_id
_entity_poly.type
_entity_poly.pdbx_seq_one_letter_code
_entity_poly.pdbx_strand_id
1 'polypeptide(L)'
;MQVGRMEDLVLTGPYRGISAYASFTIKVDIPKANPARFEWDCYDQSNADKVDAVNPSYGEIKDKDGKLLAEVTYAVMSDALEATVQQVMLRLKDGHTLNDVHGEIKARIDGFEVGSILFNPTQGAGKCFSPAGDSWFLLQLARNVVAVPCGKVLHIEVDLKTETSNDQGPKPLKVALKFDNRTLSQSSPDGNGNEVEVDIDWYPEISRPSHPPEQTIGEVREQEPSHLVEAKMISVREPDLGYTIGDAVSFTRFITHLRHFVAEHPDKEDILYHQVLAKQRAEQPARWLHIKLEVVEDKKTLSTTLLIRDDDLYVHGFMNQEGVCYELLETKDSTVNMIPEDEYNPHPLYWGLTYNTILNVQDGSEATAKLVTEGLGMSFAIEAVRRLSSSTHPDVEVDGEKSARVALAGLIVMVCESARMNPLRDAIAGGWSNGTGFTEQLMDRYVRKYGEMSRNLQKWKSSNSDNWPHPISELQATCLVLNTQLLPDETVDRPVGRPRVELLSIHADLGGVGTKIIVFDGKRGQIIYRHNKQREQGTTENLVLTGPYTGISAYLCFAIKIDIPDAGPMVFKWDCYNPQHAAQVDKPPMSHDMGNIAKVTYAVMSNALKATVQVKLRLNDEHSAVGIGGEITALIDGFEDEEDNRSILFRPEKRTCQSFSSTDNDSMILLQLARNVLAVPYGKDLRIKVDLEIETSNNQGIKNLRADLCIANGILSQCHVVDGGEVEVNVTWYPQEEITYEHQHEVVYTIGDARSYRGFIMALCRILTNHPDHEGILDGPEHPKLSTRQHPLLLSDRMDRWLHIKLQVAGEGTSVTLAIGMDDLRVHGFTNENEDRLWYRPEDYKKWLSLSSQVNLHWGYGYDSILGVNSHEGIVGKLASETQGLGKTTAVNAVRVLSRFRPHVLLGELVAGGDKYYDARVALVCLSVMVCDSAKLNPVLKHIESGWENGTGHTKELEGYIKNWNRISSALLDWKEDSYRTWMKDERLERIGIKSPEDALDVVHLCSAERMHRF
;
A
#
# COMPACT_ATOMS: atom_id res chain seq x y z
N MET A 1 -10.89 51.61 -16.58
CA MET A 1 -10.88 50.23 -16.06
C MET A 1 -10.95 50.33 -14.55
N GLN A 2 -12.06 49.91 -13.94
CA GLN A 2 -12.10 49.74 -12.48
C GLN A 2 -11.07 48.65 -12.16
N VAL A 3 -10.07 48.99 -11.35
CA VAL A 3 -9.25 48.00 -10.67
C VAL A 3 -10.23 47.24 -9.78
N GLY A 4 -10.55 46.00 -10.15
CA GLY A 4 -11.39 45.14 -9.35
C GLY A 4 -10.76 45.03 -7.96
N ARG A 5 -11.54 45.32 -6.93
CA ARG A 5 -11.10 45.21 -5.55
C ARG A 5 -10.76 43.73 -5.30
N MET A 6 -9.53 43.43 -4.88
CA MET A 6 -9.21 42.09 -4.39
C MET A 6 -10.01 41.86 -3.11
N GLU A 7 -10.72 40.75 -3.03
CA GLU A 7 -11.53 40.33 -1.89
C GLU A 7 -10.91 39.06 -1.30
N ASP A 8 -10.89 38.97 0.04
CA ASP A 8 -10.40 37.79 0.74
C ASP A 8 -11.33 36.60 0.46
N LEU A 9 -10.78 35.55 -0.15
CA LEU A 9 -11.53 34.35 -0.47
C LEU A 9 -11.70 33.48 0.77
N VAL A 10 -12.93 33.00 1.00
CA VAL A 10 -13.22 32.01 2.04
C VAL A 10 -12.84 30.63 1.50
N LEU A 11 -11.74 30.08 2.02
CA LEU A 11 -11.24 28.77 1.60
C LEU A 11 -12.11 27.65 2.19
N THR A 12 -12.53 26.69 1.35
CA THR A 12 -13.33 25.52 1.75
C THR A 12 -12.50 24.32 2.18
N GLY A 13 -11.17 24.43 2.10
CA GLY A 13 -10.19 23.43 2.53
C GLY A 13 -8.86 24.05 2.92
N PRO A 14 -7.80 23.24 3.09
CA PRO A 14 -7.76 21.78 3.00
C PRO A 14 -8.41 21.09 4.22
N TYR A 15 -8.85 19.84 4.06
CA TYR A 15 -9.43 19.02 5.15
C TYR A 15 -8.39 18.24 5.96
N ARG A 16 -7.09 18.51 5.71
CA ARG A 16 -5.91 18.05 6.44
C ARG A 16 -4.78 19.07 6.27
N GLY A 17 -3.76 19.04 7.14
CA GLY A 17 -2.53 19.80 6.99
C GLY A 17 -1.83 19.48 5.66
N ILE A 18 -1.36 20.52 4.97
CA ILE A 18 -0.60 20.36 3.73
C ILE A 18 0.85 20.08 4.09
N SER A 19 1.35 18.91 3.69
CA SER A 19 2.76 18.55 3.84
C SER A 19 3.64 19.42 2.94
N ALA A 20 4.72 19.95 3.51
CA ALA A 20 5.73 20.74 2.80
C ALA A 20 7.12 20.07 2.80
N TYR A 21 7.20 18.74 3.00
CA TYR A 21 8.49 18.00 3.02
C TYR A 21 9.19 17.94 1.65
N ALA A 22 8.46 18.15 0.55
CA ALA A 22 8.99 18.25 -0.81
C ALA A 22 8.50 19.54 -1.48
N SER A 23 7.41 19.48 -2.24
CA SER A 23 6.78 20.65 -2.85
C SER A 23 5.27 20.61 -2.66
N PHE A 24 4.62 21.78 -2.72
CA PHE A 24 3.17 21.89 -2.82
C PHE A 24 2.78 22.86 -3.93
N THR A 25 1.63 22.62 -4.55
CA THR A 25 1.12 23.45 -5.64
C THR A 25 -0.30 23.92 -5.31
N ILE A 26 -0.54 25.22 -5.47
CA ILE A 26 -1.87 25.82 -5.41
C ILE A 26 -2.28 26.16 -6.84
N LYS A 27 -3.37 25.55 -7.30
CA LYS A 27 -3.91 25.71 -8.65
C LYS A 27 -5.23 26.47 -8.59
N VAL A 28 -5.36 27.49 -9.43
CA VAL A 28 -6.62 28.23 -9.64
C VAL A 28 -7.20 27.79 -10.98
N ASP A 29 -8.29 27.04 -10.91
CA ASP A 29 -9.06 26.60 -12.06
C ASP A 29 -10.14 27.62 -12.40
N ILE A 30 -10.01 28.29 -13.55
CA ILE A 30 -11.01 29.22 -14.07
C ILE A 30 -11.74 28.53 -15.22
N PRO A 31 -13.09 28.39 -15.16
CA PRO A 31 -13.86 27.75 -16.21
C PRO A 31 -13.56 28.33 -17.60
N LYS A 32 -13.25 27.46 -18.57
CA LYS A 32 -12.91 27.81 -19.97
C LYS A 32 -11.61 28.60 -20.16
N ALA A 33 -10.76 28.69 -19.14
CA ALA A 33 -9.40 29.21 -19.25
C ALA A 33 -8.39 28.15 -18.84
N ASN A 34 -7.13 28.37 -19.19
CA ASN A 34 -6.07 27.48 -18.74
C ASN A 34 -5.80 27.71 -17.25
N PRO A 35 -5.53 26.65 -16.48
CA PRO A 35 -5.24 26.78 -15.08
C PRO A 35 -3.95 27.54 -14.83
N ALA A 36 -3.98 28.41 -13.81
CA ALA A 36 -2.80 29.07 -13.28
C ALA A 36 -2.37 28.38 -12.00
N ARG A 37 -1.06 28.33 -11.73
CA ARG A 37 -0.51 27.63 -10.56
C ARG A 37 0.60 28.43 -9.89
N PHE A 38 0.65 28.32 -8.57
CA PHE A 38 1.79 28.68 -7.73
C PHE A 38 2.39 27.40 -7.17
N GLU A 39 3.71 27.25 -7.28
CA GLU A 39 4.45 26.09 -6.79
C GLU A 39 5.48 26.56 -5.76
N TRP A 40 5.50 25.89 -4.62
CA TRP A 40 6.50 26.05 -3.60
C TRP A 40 7.29 24.75 -3.49
N ASP A 41 8.61 24.84 -3.55
CA ASP A 41 9.53 23.69 -3.57
C ASP A 41 10.62 23.86 -2.50
N CYS A 42 10.79 22.87 -1.63
CA CYS A 42 11.80 22.87 -0.56
C CYS A 42 13.23 22.71 -1.10
N TYR A 43 13.40 22.24 -2.34
CA TYR A 43 14.70 22.12 -3.00
C TYR A 43 15.18 23.45 -3.62
N ASP A 44 14.29 24.46 -3.73
CA ASP A 44 14.69 25.81 -4.11
C ASP A 44 15.30 26.53 -2.90
N GLN A 45 16.61 26.80 -3.00
CA GLN A 45 17.39 27.46 -1.94
C GLN A 45 16.79 28.82 -1.49
N SER A 46 16.01 29.48 -2.35
CA SER A 46 15.34 30.76 -2.03
C SER A 46 14.11 30.61 -1.12
N ASN A 47 13.63 29.38 -0.89
CA ASN A 47 12.51 29.07 0.00
C ASN A 47 12.95 28.68 1.42
N ALA A 48 14.25 28.42 1.64
CA ALA A 48 14.78 28.02 2.95
C ALA A 48 14.52 29.07 4.04
N ASP A 49 14.71 30.36 3.74
CA ASP A 49 14.48 31.48 4.68
C ASP A 49 12.99 31.74 4.95
N LYS A 50 12.08 31.06 4.24
CA LYS A 50 10.62 31.19 4.39
C LYS A 50 10.03 30.11 5.30
N VAL A 51 10.79 29.06 5.64
CA VAL A 51 10.39 28.00 6.57
C VAL A 51 10.57 28.51 8.01
N ASP A 52 9.55 28.33 8.85
CA ASP A 52 9.47 28.83 10.23
C ASP A 52 9.67 30.36 10.37
N ALA A 53 9.46 31.10 9.28
CA ALA A 53 9.53 32.55 9.30
C ALA A 53 8.47 33.13 10.25
N VAL A 54 8.86 34.18 10.99
CA VAL A 54 7.97 34.85 11.97
C VAL A 54 6.74 35.47 11.28
N ASN A 55 6.90 35.89 10.02
CA ASN A 55 5.84 36.49 9.22
C ASN A 55 5.41 35.55 8.08
N PRO A 56 4.11 35.48 7.76
CA PRO A 56 3.62 34.76 6.59
C PRO A 56 4.28 35.24 5.29
N SER A 57 4.51 34.30 4.37
CA SER A 57 5.02 34.53 3.02
C SER A 57 3.89 34.79 2.03
N TYR A 58 4.25 35.42 0.91
CA TYR A 58 3.32 35.80 -0.14
C TYR A 58 3.72 35.17 -1.48
N GLY A 59 2.73 34.63 -2.19
CA GLY A 59 2.85 34.10 -3.54
C GLY A 59 1.85 34.76 -4.46
N GLU A 60 2.19 34.88 -5.75
CA GLU A 60 1.30 35.43 -6.77
C GLU A 60 0.95 34.35 -7.79
N ILE A 61 -0.34 34.19 -8.08
CA ILE A 61 -0.84 33.35 -9.16
C ILE A 61 -1.22 34.25 -10.32
N LYS A 62 -0.52 34.11 -11.45
CA LYS A 62 -0.74 34.89 -12.67
C LYS A 62 -1.25 34.01 -13.81
N ASP A 63 -2.09 34.56 -14.67
CA ASP A 63 -2.48 33.90 -15.91
C ASP A 63 -1.33 33.85 -16.93
N LYS A 64 -1.59 33.23 -18.08
CA LYS A 64 -0.60 33.09 -19.17
C LYS A 64 -0.13 34.43 -19.76
N ASP A 65 -0.90 35.50 -19.56
CA ASP A 65 -0.57 36.85 -20.02
C ASP A 65 0.10 37.70 -18.91
N GLY A 66 0.40 37.09 -17.75
CA GLY A 66 1.05 37.73 -16.61
C GLY A 66 0.11 38.57 -15.74
N LYS A 67 -1.21 38.49 -15.97
CA LYS A 67 -2.20 39.20 -15.17
C LYS A 67 -2.38 38.47 -13.83
N LEU A 68 -2.34 39.22 -12.73
CA LEU A 68 -2.56 38.70 -11.39
C LEU A 68 -4.00 38.19 -11.22
N LEU A 69 -4.13 36.92 -10.86
CA LEU A 69 -5.41 36.23 -10.62
C LEU A 69 -5.71 36.08 -9.13
N ALA A 70 -4.70 35.72 -8.33
CA ALA A 70 -4.84 35.57 -6.88
C ALA A 70 -3.51 35.85 -6.17
N GLU A 71 -3.61 36.35 -4.94
CA GLU A 71 -2.50 36.44 -3.99
C GLU A 71 -2.68 35.36 -2.93
N VAL A 72 -1.61 34.62 -2.66
CA VAL A 72 -1.58 33.53 -1.68
C VAL A 72 -0.77 34.00 -0.49
N THR A 73 -1.38 34.05 0.69
CA THR A 73 -0.66 34.20 1.94
C THR A 73 -0.50 32.83 2.59
N TYR A 74 0.73 32.40 2.88
CA TYR A 74 1.02 31.08 3.40
C TYR A 74 2.18 31.11 4.41
N ALA A 75 2.22 30.13 5.31
CA ALA A 75 3.34 29.91 6.21
C ALA A 75 3.76 28.44 6.10
N VAL A 76 5.07 28.19 6.01
CA VAL A 76 5.64 26.84 6.01
C VAL A 76 6.29 26.61 7.37
N MET A 77 5.92 25.52 8.03
CA MET A 77 6.26 25.26 9.43
C MET A 77 6.85 23.84 9.52
N SER A 78 8.02 23.70 10.15
CA SER A 78 8.73 22.42 10.23
C SER A 78 8.17 21.46 11.27
N ASP A 79 7.52 21.99 12.31
CA ASP A 79 6.93 21.24 13.43
C ASP A 79 5.53 21.78 13.78
N ALA A 80 4.57 21.61 12.86
CA ALA A 80 3.20 22.06 13.04
C ALA A 80 2.22 20.92 13.33
N LEU A 81 1.37 21.14 14.33
CA LEU A 81 0.22 20.32 14.62
C LEU A 81 -0.95 20.72 13.73
N GLU A 82 -1.81 19.75 13.42
CA GLU A 82 -3.09 20.00 12.81
C GLU A 82 -4.13 20.27 13.91
N ALA A 83 -4.66 21.49 13.95
CA ALA A 83 -5.79 21.87 14.80
C ALA A 83 -7.09 21.77 13.99
N THR A 84 -7.97 20.84 14.37
CA THR A 84 -9.29 20.66 13.79
C THR A 84 -10.34 21.24 14.72
N VAL A 85 -10.98 22.34 14.33
CA VAL A 85 -12.11 22.93 15.04
C VAL A 85 -13.33 22.04 14.84
N GLN A 86 -13.65 21.19 15.82
CA GLN A 86 -14.71 20.19 15.72
C GLN A 86 -16.10 20.84 15.70
N GLN A 87 -16.30 21.85 16.54
CA GLN A 87 -17.55 22.57 16.61
C GLN A 87 -17.37 23.99 17.14
N VAL A 88 -18.22 24.89 16.66
CA VAL A 88 -18.44 26.22 17.24
C VAL A 88 -19.91 26.34 17.58
N MET A 89 -20.22 26.33 18.87
CA MET A 89 -21.58 26.42 19.39
C MET A 89 -21.85 27.82 19.94
N LEU A 90 -23.05 28.32 19.68
CA LEU A 90 -23.55 29.62 20.12
C LEU A 90 -24.81 29.42 20.96
N ARG A 91 -24.86 30.03 22.14
CA ARG A 91 -26.05 30.09 23.00
C ARG A 91 -26.47 31.53 23.23
N LEU A 92 -27.75 31.82 22.96
CA LEU A 92 -28.33 33.13 23.19
C LEU A 92 -28.92 33.21 24.61
N LYS A 93 -28.60 34.28 25.34
CA LYS A 93 -29.01 34.46 26.74
C LYS A 93 -30.53 34.46 26.95
N ASP A 94 -31.26 35.01 25.98
CA ASP A 94 -32.69 35.26 26.10
C ASP A 94 -33.55 34.06 25.65
N GLY A 95 -32.94 32.91 25.31
CA GLY A 95 -33.66 31.69 24.86
C GLY A 95 -34.45 31.86 23.55
N HIS A 96 -34.25 32.97 22.84
CA HIS A 96 -34.92 33.28 21.59
C HIS A 96 -34.34 32.49 20.41
N THR A 97 -35.17 32.23 19.41
CA THR A 97 -34.75 31.59 18.16
C THR A 97 -33.81 32.52 17.38
N LEU A 98 -32.64 31.99 17.01
CA LEU A 98 -31.70 32.62 16.09
C LEU A 98 -32.26 32.52 14.67
N ASN A 99 -32.39 33.67 13.99
CA ASN A 99 -32.94 33.75 12.63
C ASN A 99 -31.81 33.88 11.59
N ASP A 100 -30.82 34.71 11.86
CA ASP A 100 -29.64 34.90 11.01
C ASP A 100 -28.39 35.12 11.86
N VAL A 101 -27.24 34.71 11.34
CA VAL A 101 -25.93 34.97 11.91
C VAL A 101 -24.93 35.20 10.79
N HIS A 102 -24.29 36.36 10.81
CA HIS A 102 -23.33 36.78 9.79
C HIS A 102 -22.16 37.52 10.44
N GLY A 103 -21.03 37.60 9.75
CA GLY A 103 -19.78 38.07 10.34
C GLY A 103 -18.70 37.00 10.26
N GLU A 104 -17.63 37.15 11.01
CA GLU A 104 -16.38 36.42 10.77
C GLU A 104 -15.93 35.59 11.97
N ILE A 105 -15.41 34.38 11.72
CA ILE A 105 -14.61 33.61 12.67
C ILE A 105 -13.23 33.39 12.07
N LYS A 106 -12.19 33.82 12.78
CA LYS A 106 -10.78 33.66 12.39
C LYS A 106 -10.03 32.76 13.35
N ALA A 107 -9.20 31.89 12.80
CA ALA A 107 -8.16 31.16 13.51
C ALA A 107 -6.82 31.87 13.31
N ARG A 108 -6.32 32.53 14.35
CA ARG A 108 -5.05 33.28 14.32
C ARG A 108 -4.03 32.63 15.24
N ILE A 109 -2.82 32.43 14.72
CA ILE A 109 -1.71 31.86 15.48
C ILE A 109 -0.97 33.00 16.17
N ASP A 110 -0.60 32.81 17.44
CA ASP A 110 0.11 33.83 18.21
C ASP A 110 1.47 34.19 17.58
N GLY A 111 1.63 35.49 17.29
CA GLY A 111 2.76 36.04 16.54
C GLY A 111 2.54 36.22 15.04
N PHE A 112 1.45 35.71 14.46
CA PHE A 112 1.08 35.98 13.07
C PHE A 112 0.07 37.13 12.98
N GLU A 113 0.30 38.08 12.07
CA GLU A 113 -0.56 39.27 11.91
C GLU A 113 -1.89 38.95 11.21
N VAL A 114 -1.97 37.82 10.49
CA VAL A 114 -3.14 37.36 9.74
C VAL A 114 -3.63 36.01 10.23
N GLY A 115 -4.95 35.79 10.19
CA GLY A 115 -5.61 34.55 10.60
C GLY A 115 -6.38 33.90 9.46
N SER A 116 -6.54 32.57 9.55
CA SER A 116 -7.35 31.79 8.61
C SER A 116 -8.83 32.02 8.87
N ILE A 117 -9.59 32.39 7.84
CA ILE A 117 -11.05 32.58 7.95
C ILE A 117 -11.72 31.20 7.98
N LEU A 118 -12.46 30.92 9.05
CA LEU A 118 -13.21 29.67 9.23
C LEU A 118 -14.71 29.85 8.93
N PHE A 119 -15.22 31.08 9.08
CA PHE A 119 -16.63 31.43 8.90
C PHE A 119 -16.70 32.87 8.39
N ASN A 120 -17.43 33.13 7.29
CA ASN A 120 -17.71 34.49 6.81
C ASN A 120 -18.99 34.57 5.94
N PRO A 121 -20.16 34.11 6.42
CA PRO A 121 -21.41 34.33 5.70
C PRO A 121 -21.81 35.80 5.74
N THR A 122 -22.37 36.27 4.63
CA THR A 122 -22.96 37.60 4.50
C THR A 122 -24.43 37.58 4.95
N GLN A 123 -24.94 38.74 5.35
CA GLN A 123 -26.33 38.86 5.82
C GLN A 123 -27.31 38.34 4.76
N GLY A 124 -28.18 37.40 5.15
CA GLY A 124 -29.15 36.79 4.24
C GLY A 124 -28.61 35.72 3.29
N ALA A 125 -27.38 35.22 3.48
CA ALA A 125 -26.76 34.16 2.66
C ALA A 125 -27.34 32.75 2.88
N GLY A 126 -28.43 32.62 3.64
CA GLY A 126 -29.05 31.35 4.00
C GLY A 126 -28.66 30.88 5.41
N LYS A 127 -29.24 29.76 5.84
CA LYS A 127 -29.10 29.28 7.22
C LYS A 127 -27.76 28.54 7.41
N CYS A 128 -26.78 29.20 8.02
CA CYS A 128 -25.43 28.68 8.29
C CYS A 128 -25.25 28.09 9.70
N PHE A 129 -26.35 27.63 10.33
CA PHE A 129 -26.35 27.09 11.68
C PHE A 129 -27.48 26.08 11.91
N SER A 130 -27.28 25.18 12.87
CA SER A 130 -28.20 24.09 13.24
C SER A 130 -28.54 24.12 14.74
N PRO A 131 -29.80 23.90 15.17
CA PRO A 131 -30.12 23.74 16.60
C PRO A 131 -29.46 22.47 17.17
N ALA A 132 -28.89 22.56 18.38
CA ALA A 132 -28.08 21.50 19.01
C ALA A 132 -28.48 21.17 20.48
N GLY A 133 -29.78 21.29 20.83
CA GLY A 133 -30.31 21.00 22.18
C GLY A 133 -31.07 22.17 22.79
N ASP A 134 -31.25 22.16 24.12
CA ASP A 134 -32.03 23.15 24.89
C ASP A 134 -31.36 24.54 24.94
N SER A 135 -31.26 25.22 23.78
CA SER A 135 -30.79 26.61 23.54
C SER A 135 -29.41 26.80 22.90
N TRP A 136 -28.81 25.77 22.30
CA TRP A 136 -27.53 25.89 21.57
C TRP A 136 -27.71 25.82 20.04
N PHE A 137 -26.86 26.55 19.30
CA PHE A 137 -26.79 26.58 17.84
C PHE A 137 -25.37 26.26 17.37
N LEU A 138 -25.21 25.21 16.58
CA LEU A 138 -23.94 24.85 15.94
C LEU A 138 -23.74 25.67 14.65
N LEU A 139 -22.63 26.39 14.54
CA LEU A 139 -22.27 27.16 13.35
C LEU A 139 -21.56 26.28 12.31
N GLN A 140 -21.93 26.42 11.04
CA GLN A 140 -21.32 25.69 9.93
C GLN A 140 -20.10 26.44 9.41
N LEU A 141 -18.90 25.93 9.71
CA LEU A 141 -17.64 26.50 9.23
C LEU A 141 -17.41 26.18 7.74
N ALA A 142 -16.83 27.11 6.99
CA ALA A 142 -16.42 26.89 5.60
C ALA A 142 -15.19 25.98 5.51
N ARG A 143 -14.31 26.05 6.52
CA ARG A 143 -13.20 25.13 6.77
C ARG A 143 -12.95 25.04 8.28
N ASN A 144 -12.40 23.94 8.73
CA ASN A 144 -12.18 23.71 10.16
C ASN A 144 -10.76 23.26 10.52
N VAL A 145 -9.87 23.08 9.55
CA VAL A 145 -8.49 22.65 9.79
C VAL A 145 -7.51 23.81 9.68
N VAL A 146 -6.56 23.89 10.61
CA VAL A 146 -5.50 24.91 10.66
C VAL A 146 -4.19 24.26 11.12
N ALA A 147 -3.10 24.48 10.40
CA ALA A 147 -1.77 24.06 10.86
C ALA A 147 -1.23 25.09 11.86
N VAL A 148 -0.76 24.64 13.03
CA VAL A 148 -0.29 25.50 14.12
C VAL A 148 1.07 24.99 14.60
N PRO A 149 2.13 25.83 14.65
CA PRO A 149 3.43 25.41 15.17
C PRO A 149 3.32 24.86 16.59
N CYS A 150 4.09 23.82 16.88
CA CYS A 150 4.17 23.25 18.22
C CYS A 150 4.61 24.34 19.23
N GLY A 151 3.89 24.45 20.35
CA GLY A 151 4.14 25.44 21.40
C GLY A 151 3.52 26.83 21.17
N LYS A 152 2.87 27.09 20.02
CA LYS A 152 2.14 28.34 19.77
C LYS A 152 0.68 28.26 20.22
N VAL A 153 0.09 29.40 20.58
CA VAL A 153 -1.33 29.48 20.96
C VAL A 153 -2.17 29.80 19.73
N LEU A 154 -3.25 29.04 19.55
CA LEU A 154 -4.27 29.31 18.54
C LEU A 154 -5.39 30.16 19.15
N HIS A 155 -5.63 31.32 18.56
CA HIS A 155 -6.74 32.21 18.89
C HIS A 155 -7.91 31.96 17.94
N ILE A 156 -9.07 31.60 18.48
CA ILE A 156 -10.32 31.60 17.74
C ILE A 156 -11.04 32.91 18.05
N GLU A 157 -11.08 33.78 17.05
CA GLU A 157 -11.63 35.13 17.14
C GLU A 157 -12.98 35.16 16.45
N VAL A 158 -14.02 35.40 17.24
CA VAL A 158 -15.42 35.38 16.81
C VAL A 158 -15.91 36.82 16.81
N ASP A 159 -16.29 37.33 15.64
CA ASP A 159 -16.86 38.66 15.44
C ASP A 159 -18.13 38.56 14.59
N LEU A 160 -19.24 38.25 15.26
CA LEU A 160 -20.51 37.93 14.63
C LEU A 160 -21.57 39.00 14.92
N LYS A 161 -22.61 39.00 14.10
CA LYS A 161 -23.86 39.70 14.30
C LYS A 161 -24.99 38.69 14.24
N THR A 162 -25.81 38.67 15.28
CA THR A 162 -26.93 37.73 15.42
C THR A 162 -28.26 38.47 15.29
N GLU A 163 -29.17 37.96 14.47
CA GLU A 163 -30.55 38.41 14.39
C GLU A 163 -31.49 37.41 15.05
N THR A 164 -32.41 37.91 15.86
CA THR A 164 -33.35 37.10 16.64
C THR A 164 -34.78 37.47 16.29
N SER A 165 -35.72 36.61 16.64
CA SER A 165 -37.16 36.78 16.41
C SER A 165 -37.83 38.00 17.05
N ASN A 166 -37.11 38.83 17.80
CA ASN A 166 -37.64 39.99 18.52
C ASN A 166 -37.51 41.34 17.76
N ASP A 167 -37.16 41.35 16.47
CA ASP A 167 -37.11 42.54 15.59
C ASP A 167 -36.29 43.75 16.09
N GLN A 168 -35.32 43.53 16.99
CA GLN A 168 -34.44 44.60 17.52
C GLN A 168 -33.22 44.91 16.62
N GLY A 169 -33.13 44.29 15.43
CA GLY A 169 -31.97 44.39 14.54
C GLY A 169 -30.76 43.54 14.99
N PRO A 170 -29.70 43.45 14.16
CA PRO A 170 -28.53 42.61 14.42
C PRO A 170 -27.74 43.08 15.65
N LYS A 171 -27.56 42.18 16.63
CA LYS A 171 -26.76 42.42 17.84
C LYS A 171 -25.33 41.91 17.64
N PRO A 172 -24.29 42.69 18.01
CA PRO A 172 -22.91 42.25 17.88
C PRO A 172 -22.54 41.24 18.99
N LEU A 173 -21.74 40.24 18.62
CA LEU A 173 -21.20 39.19 19.46
C LEU A 173 -19.70 39.07 19.18
N LYS A 174 -18.87 39.43 20.15
CA LYS A 174 -17.41 39.37 20.03
C LYS A 174 -16.79 38.56 21.16
N VAL A 175 -16.06 37.50 20.82
CA VAL A 175 -15.38 36.62 21.76
C VAL A 175 -14.03 36.21 21.17
N ALA A 176 -13.00 36.10 22.01
CA ALA A 176 -11.71 35.53 21.61
C ALA A 176 -11.35 34.39 22.57
N LEU A 177 -11.22 33.18 22.04
CA LEU A 177 -10.90 31.96 22.78
C LEU A 177 -9.45 31.57 22.50
N LYS A 178 -8.73 31.07 23.50
CA LYS A 178 -7.29 30.80 23.42
C LYS A 178 -7.01 29.32 23.65
N PHE A 179 -6.54 28.64 22.63
CA PHE A 179 -6.20 27.23 22.69
C PHE A 179 -4.69 27.09 22.67
N ASP A 180 -4.10 26.77 23.82
CA ASP A 180 -2.80 26.12 23.80
C ASP A 180 -2.95 24.70 23.25
N ASN A 181 -1.86 24.09 22.78
CA ASN A 181 -1.85 22.76 22.15
C ASN A 181 -2.30 21.60 23.07
N ARG A 182 -2.96 21.89 24.22
CA ARG A 182 -3.51 20.94 25.21
C ARG A 182 -4.97 21.24 25.57
N THR A 183 -5.51 22.36 25.10
CA THR A 183 -6.87 22.79 25.35
C THR A 183 -7.76 22.26 24.22
N LEU A 184 -8.74 21.43 24.59
CA LEU A 184 -9.65 20.77 23.66
C LEU A 184 -11.01 21.46 23.54
N SER A 185 -11.37 22.28 24.52
CA SER A 185 -12.66 22.97 24.57
C SER A 185 -12.52 24.24 25.39
N GLN A 186 -13.15 25.32 24.94
CA GLN A 186 -13.36 26.54 25.73
C GLN A 186 -14.72 27.14 25.44
N SER A 187 -15.37 27.65 26.49
CA SER A 187 -16.52 28.54 26.36
C SER A 187 -16.25 29.90 26.99
N SER A 188 -16.86 30.94 26.43
CA SER A 188 -16.78 32.28 27.00
C SER A 188 -18.03 33.10 26.65
N PRO A 189 -18.63 33.82 27.63
CA PRO A 189 -19.72 34.73 27.36
C PRO A 189 -19.23 36.04 26.75
N ASP A 190 -20.02 36.61 25.85
CA ASP A 190 -19.86 37.99 25.38
C ASP A 190 -20.33 39.00 26.47
N GLY A 191 -20.08 40.29 26.22
CA GLY A 191 -20.50 41.36 27.13
C GLY A 191 -22.02 41.48 27.35
N ASN A 192 -22.84 40.81 26.54
CA ASN A 192 -24.30 40.78 26.63
C ASN A 192 -24.81 39.50 27.34
N GLY A 193 -23.93 38.52 27.57
CA GLY A 193 -24.17 37.23 28.21
C GLY A 193 -24.64 36.13 27.26
N ASN A 194 -24.48 36.29 25.94
CA ASN A 194 -24.51 35.18 24.99
C ASN A 194 -23.20 34.40 25.11
N GLU A 195 -23.21 33.09 24.87
CA GLU A 195 -22.03 32.25 25.08
C GLU A 195 -21.60 31.58 23.79
N VAL A 196 -20.28 31.54 23.57
CA VAL A 196 -19.66 30.79 22.47
C VAL A 196 -18.80 29.69 23.08
N GLU A 197 -18.99 28.47 22.60
CA GLU A 197 -18.18 27.30 22.93
C GLU A 197 -17.50 26.79 21.67
N VAL A 198 -16.21 26.48 21.76
CA VAL A 198 -15.41 25.97 20.65
C VAL A 198 -14.61 24.76 21.10
N ASP A 199 -14.71 23.69 20.33
CA ASP A 199 -13.93 22.46 20.53
C ASP A 199 -12.89 22.31 19.43
N ILE A 200 -11.68 21.91 19.83
CA ILE A 200 -10.53 21.70 18.96
C ILE A 200 -9.89 20.36 19.25
N ASP A 201 -9.71 19.55 18.21
CA ASP A 201 -8.84 18.39 18.24
C ASP A 201 -7.46 18.74 17.70
N TRP A 202 -6.42 18.28 18.38
CA TRP A 202 -5.04 18.46 17.96
C TRP A 202 -4.49 17.13 17.44
N TYR A 203 -3.88 17.14 16.26
CA TYR A 203 -3.23 15.98 15.67
C TYR A 203 -1.75 16.26 15.36
N PRO A 204 -0.84 15.38 15.78
CA PRO A 204 -1.06 14.23 16.68
C PRO A 204 -1.53 14.65 18.09
N GLU A 205 -2.32 13.80 18.77
CA GLU A 205 -2.86 14.10 20.11
C GLU A 205 -1.71 14.35 21.11
N ILE A 206 -1.70 15.53 21.76
CA ILE A 206 -0.76 15.84 22.83
C ILE A 206 -1.38 15.50 24.18
N SER A 207 -0.86 14.45 24.83
CA SER A 207 -1.29 14.00 26.16
C SER A 207 -1.08 15.07 27.24
N ARG A 208 -2.11 15.32 28.07
CA ARG A 208 -2.00 16.15 29.30
C ARG A 208 -1.07 15.49 30.32
N PRO A 209 -0.14 16.22 30.96
CA PRO A 209 0.41 15.80 32.25
C PRO A 209 -0.67 15.98 33.32
N SER A 210 -0.93 14.93 34.11
CA SER A 210 -1.81 14.97 35.27
C SER A 210 -1.28 15.98 36.30
N HIS A 211 -2.13 16.93 36.71
CA HIS A 211 -1.80 17.82 37.82
C HIS A 211 -1.80 17.05 39.16
N PRO A 212 -0.90 17.40 40.10
CA PRO A 212 -0.79 16.75 41.40
C PRO A 212 -1.97 17.13 42.32
N PRO A 213 -2.31 16.30 43.32
CA PRO A 213 -3.43 16.57 44.22
C PRO A 213 -3.18 17.85 45.04
N GLU A 214 -4.24 18.65 45.20
CA GLU A 214 -4.27 19.87 46.01
C GLU A 214 -3.76 19.60 47.44
N GLN A 215 -2.63 20.23 47.79
CA GLN A 215 -2.18 20.32 49.17
C GLN A 215 -2.98 21.41 49.89
N THR A 216 -3.94 21.00 50.72
CA THR A 216 -4.48 21.86 51.77
C THR A 216 -3.40 22.04 52.84
N ILE A 217 -2.98 23.28 53.05
CA ILE A 217 -2.01 23.67 54.08
C ILE A 217 -2.63 23.41 55.46
N GLY A 218 -2.07 22.46 56.20
CA GLY A 218 -2.29 22.22 57.63
C GLY A 218 -0.95 22.13 58.34
N GLU A 219 -0.80 22.90 59.41
CA GLU A 219 0.45 23.23 60.09
C GLU A 219 1.23 22.04 60.69
N VAL A 220 2.55 22.27 60.74
CA VAL A 220 3.67 21.53 61.33
C VAL A 220 3.38 20.85 62.68
N ARG A 221 3.79 19.58 62.81
CA ARG A 221 4.52 19.07 63.99
C ARG A 221 5.28 17.76 63.69
N GLU A 222 6.52 17.73 64.14
CA GLU A 222 7.49 16.63 64.04
C GLU A 222 7.01 15.34 64.73
N GLN A 223 7.20 14.19 64.09
CA GLN A 223 7.47 12.91 64.75
C GLN A 223 8.08 11.89 63.76
N GLU A 224 9.16 11.25 64.20
CA GLU A 224 9.92 10.17 63.54
C GLU A 224 9.13 8.83 63.43
N PRO A 225 9.62 7.83 62.66
CA PRO A 225 8.80 6.96 61.83
C PRO A 225 8.32 5.70 62.55
N SER A 226 7.09 5.27 62.25
CA SER A 226 6.70 3.88 62.49
C SER A 226 5.63 3.42 61.51
N HIS A 227 5.86 2.20 61.02
CA HIS A 227 4.98 1.32 60.24
C HIS A 227 5.03 1.41 58.70
N LEU A 228 5.86 0.50 58.17
CA LEU A 228 5.70 -0.20 56.90
C LEU A 228 4.22 -0.37 56.53
N VAL A 229 3.86 0.16 55.36
CA VAL A 229 2.76 -0.38 54.55
C VAL A 229 3.43 -1.01 53.33
N GLU A 230 3.36 -2.33 53.27
CA GLU A 230 3.87 -3.17 52.19
C GLU A 230 3.31 -2.69 50.85
N ALA A 231 4.18 -2.07 50.03
CA ALA A 231 3.97 -2.03 48.60
C ALA A 231 3.97 -3.48 48.12
N LYS A 232 2.82 -3.92 47.62
CA LYS A 232 2.66 -5.21 46.96
C LYS A 232 3.63 -5.22 45.77
N MET A 233 4.83 -5.77 45.98
CA MET A 233 5.80 -6.05 44.93
C MET A 233 5.09 -6.89 43.88
N ILE A 234 4.79 -6.29 42.73
CA ILE A 234 4.48 -7.03 41.52
C ILE A 234 5.75 -7.85 41.26
N SER A 235 5.61 -9.17 41.32
CA SER A 235 6.67 -10.14 41.10
C SER A 235 7.41 -9.78 39.81
N VAL A 236 8.63 -9.25 39.91
CA VAL A 236 9.57 -9.12 38.79
C VAL A 236 9.81 -10.55 38.28
N ARG A 237 9.17 -10.92 37.18
CA ARG A 237 9.36 -12.23 36.56
C ARG A 237 10.82 -12.37 36.16
N GLU A 238 11.43 -13.49 36.52
CA GLU A 238 12.78 -13.80 36.05
C GLU A 238 12.76 -13.93 34.52
N PRO A 239 13.72 -13.33 33.81
CA PRO A 239 13.79 -13.44 32.37
C PRO A 239 14.07 -14.88 31.96
N ASP A 240 13.37 -15.36 30.93
CA ASP A 240 13.56 -16.71 30.39
C ASP A 240 14.97 -16.88 29.78
N LEU A 241 15.48 -15.82 29.16
CA LEU A 241 16.82 -15.78 28.59
C LEU A 241 17.40 -14.36 28.68
N GLY A 242 18.64 -14.26 29.17
CA GLY A 242 19.38 -13.00 29.26
C GLY A 242 20.55 -12.96 28.27
N TYR A 243 20.78 -11.79 27.67
CA TYR A 243 21.96 -11.51 26.87
C TYR A 243 22.57 -10.16 27.22
N THR A 244 23.78 -10.19 27.77
CA THR A 244 24.61 -9.00 27.88
C THR A 244 25.28 -8.72 26.54
N ILE A 245 25.01 -7.56 25.94
CA ILE A 245 25.57 -7.16 24.64
C ILE A 245 27.10 -7.22 24.71
N GLY A 246 27.69 -8.09 23.89
CA GLY A 246 29.11 -8.39 23.88
C GLY A 246 29.69 -8.43 22.48
N ASP A 247 30.66 -9.31 22.23
CA ASP A 247 31.26 -9.51 20.91
C ASP A 247 30.38 -10.36 19.96
N ALA A 248 30.79 -10.48 18.70
CA ALA A 248 30.07 -11.24 17.68
C ALA A 248 29.88 -12.73 18.03
N VAL A 249 30.83 -13.32 18.77
CA VAL A 249 30.77 -14.71 19.21
C VAL A 249 29.70 -14.87 20.28
N SER A 250 29.63 -13.94 21.24
CA SER A 250 28.60 -13.90 22.27
C SER A 250 27.20 -13.73 21.67
N PHE A 251 27.05 -12.87 20.65
CA PHE A 251 25.81 -12.70 19.89
C PHE A 251 25.37 -14.02 19.22
N THR A 252 26.29 -14.68 18.51
CA THR A 252 26.02 -15.95 17.83
C THR A 252 25.61 -17.06 18.81
N ARG A 253 26.27 -17.12 19.97
CA ARG A 253 25.92 -18.06 21.06
C ARG A 253 24.55 -17.76 21.63
N PHE A 254 24.23 -16.49 21.87
CA PHE A 254 22.91 -16.08 22.33
C PHE A 254 21.80 -16.49 21.37
N ILE A 255 21.94 -16.21 20.06
CA ILE A 255 20.95 -16.62 19.06
C ILE A 255 20.80 -18.15 19.01
N THR A 256 21.90 -18.90 19.17
CA THR A 256 21.87 -20.37 19.23
C THR A 256 21.12 -20.86 20.48
N HIS A 257 21.35 -20.24 21.64
CA HIS A 257 20.62 -20.57 22.87
C HIS A 257 19.12 -20.24 22.75
N LEU A 258 18.79 -19.08 22.17
CA LEU A 258 17.40 -18.70 21.90
C LEU A 258 16.70 -19.73 21.01
N ARG A 259 17.34 -20.16 19.92
CA ARG A 259 16.80 -21.21 19.05
C ARG A 259 16.51 -22.52 19.80
N HIS A 260 17.43 -22.95 20.66
CA HIS A 260 17.22 -24.16 21.46
C HIS A 260 16.08 -23.99 22.47
N PHE A 261 16.03 -22.85 23.16
CA PHE A 261 14.98 -22.55 24.13
C PHE A 261 13.58 -22.51 23.50
N VAL A 262 13.46 -21.89 22.33
CA VAL A 262 12.21 -21.80 21.58
C VAL A 262 11.79 -23.18 21.05
N ALA A 263 12.72 -24.03 20.63
CA ALA A 263 12.42 -25.37 20.15
C ALA A 263 11.89 -26.33 21.25
N GLU A 264 12.13 -26.03 22.52
CA GLU A 264 11.62 -26.85 23.64
C GLU A 264 10.15 -26.52 23.91
N HIS A 265 9.23 -27.33 23.37
CA HIS A 265 7.80 -27.28 23.67
C HIS A 265 7.16 -28.69 23.58
N PRO A 266 5.94 -28.91 24.12
CA PRO A 266 5.31 -30.24 24.18
C PRO A 266 5.13 -30.92 22.82
N ASP A 267 4.86 -30.13 21.79
CA ASP A 267 4.61 -30.59 20.41
C ASP A 267 5.87 -30.55 19.52
N LYS A 268 7.08 -30.74 20.08
CA LYS A 268 8.34 -30.58 19.34
C LYS A 268 8.42 -31.48 18.11
N GLU A 269 8.81 -30.88 16.99
CA GLU A 269 8.94 -31.53 15.70
C GLU A 269 10.01 -30.82 14.87
N ASP A 270 10.62 -31.52 13.93
CA ASP A 270 11.62 -30.95 13.01
C ASP A 270 11.38 -31.34 11.54
N ILE A 271 11.98 -30.55 10.65
CA ILE A 271 12.11 -30.83 9.22
C ILE A 271 13.60 -30.92 8.90
N LEU A 272 14.13 -32.13 8.75
CA LEU A 272 15.57 -32.38 8.53
C LEU A 272 16.44 -31.62 9.55
N TYR A 273 16.16 -31.78 10.84
CA TYR A 273 16.83 -31.13 11.97
C TYR A 273 16.55 -29.61 12.14
N HIS A 274 15.69 -29.02 11.32
CA HIS A 274 15.22 -27.64 11.49
C HIS A 274 13.96 -27.63 12.33
N GLN A 275 13.99 -26.95 13.48
CA GLN A 275 12.93 -27.02 14.48
C GLN A 275 11.68 -26.28 14.01
N VAL A 276 10.51 -26.91 14.20
CA VAL A 276 9.21 -26.30 13.92
C VAL A 276 8.74 -25.58 15.19
N LEU A 277 8.24 -24.35 15.06
CA LEU A 277 7.67 -23.60 16.19
C LEU A 277 6.42 -24.28 16.75
N ALA A 278 6.03 -23.89 17.97
CA ALA A 278 4.79 -24.35 18.58
C ALA A 278 3.57 -24.00 17.71
N LYS A 279 2.47 -24.76 17.89
CA LYS A 279 1.21 -24.47 17.20
C LYS A 279 0.68 -23.10 17.64
N GLN A 280 0.36 -22.24 16.68
CA GLN A 280 -0.14 -20.90 17.00
C GLN A 280 -1.51 -20.95 17.64
N ARG A 281 -1.73 -20.07 18.61
CA ARG A 281 -3.01 -19.86 19.28
C ARG A 281 -3.53 -18.45 19.02
N ALA A 282 -4.81 -18.33 18.68
CA ALA A 282 -5.36 -17.07 18.20
C ALA A 282 -5.30 -15.94 19.24
N GLU A 283 -5.67 -16.21 20.49
CA GLU A 283 -5.61 -15.25 21.60
C GLU A 283 -4.20 -15.27 22.23
N GLN A 284 -4.03 -16.05 23.30
CA GLN A 284 -2.76 -16.15 24.04
C GLN A 284 -1.87 -17.27 23.49
N PRO A 285 -0.55 -17.04 23.34
CA PRO A 285 0.39 -18.11 22.99
C PRO A 285 0.44 -19.17 24.10
N ALA A 286 1.14 -20.28 23.86
CA ALA A 286 1.34 -21.28 24.90
C ALA A 286 2.23 -20.74 26.04
N ARG A 287 3.20 -19.90 25.68
CA ARG A 287 4.06 -19.18 26.62
C ARG A 287 4.48 -17.83 26.01
N TRP A 288 4.65 -16.84 26.88
CA TRP A 288 5.34 -15.59 26.56
C TRP A 288 6.83 -15.76 26.90
N LEU A 289 7.70 -15.41 25.96
CA LEU A 289 9.14 -15.42 26.11
C LEU A 289 9.62 -14.03 26.55
N HIS A 290 10.39 -13.98 27.64
CA HIS A 290 10.97 -12.78 28.21
C HIS A 290 12.46 -12.72 27.91
N ILE A 291 12.83 -12.05 26.82
CA ILE A 291 14.22 -11.96 26.36
C ILE A 291 14.83 -10.66 26.88
N LYS A 292 15.65 -10.77 27.93
CA LYS A 292 16.32 -9.62 28.55
C LYS A 292 17.62 -9.31 27.84
N LEU A 293 17.74 -8.07 27.37
CA LEU A 293 18.95 -7.53 26.75
C LEU A 293 19.60 -6.55 27.74
N GLU A 294 20.89 -6.71 27.98
CA GLU A 294 21.62 -5.96 29.00
C GLU A 294 22.86 -5.28 28.43
N VAL A 295 23.13 -4.08 28.89
CA VAL A 295 24.34 -3.32 28.58
C VAL A 295 25.02 -2.93 29.88
N VAL A 296 26.33 -3.16 29.99
CA VAL A 296 27.11 -2.80 31.17
C VAL A 296 27.99 -1.58 30.84
N GLU A 297 27.64 -0.43 31.40
CA GLU A 297 28.35 0.85 31.23
C GLU A 297 28.68 1.44 32.60
N ASP A 298 29.93 1.83 32.83
CA ASP A 298 30.36 2.55 34.05
C ASP A 298 29.90 1.93 35.38
N LYS A 299 29.90 0.59 35.48
CA LYS A 299 29.42 -0.22 36.62
C LYS A 299 27.91 -0.17 36.86
N LYS A 300 27.12 0.36 35.93
CA LYS A 300 25.67 0.25 35.88
C LYS A 300 25.28 -0.74 34.79
N THR A 301 24.26 -1.53 35.06
CA THR A 301 23.63 -2.41 34.06
C THR A 301 22.32 -1.76 33.64
N LEU A 302 22.20 -1.45 32.35
CA LEU A 302 20.95 -1.04 31.72
C LEU A 302 20.30 -2.27 31.09
N SER A 303 18.97 -2.34 31.12
CA SER A 303 18.28 -3.48 30.53
C SER A 303 16.91 -3.16 30.00
N THR A 304 16.52 -3.87 28.94
CA THR A 304 15.15 -3.95 28.44
C THR A 304 14.79 -5.42 28.21
N THR A 305 13.52 -5.77 28.33
CA THR A 305 13.05 -7.15 28.09
C THR A 305 12.01 -7.15 26.99
N LEU A 306 12.28 -7.88 25.90
CA LEU A 306 11.32 -8.08 24.83
C LEU A 306 10.29 -9.14 25.24
N LEU A 307 9.00 -8.88 25.00
CA LEU A 307 7.91 -9.85 25.18
C LEU A 307 7.57 -10.45 23.82
N ILE A 308 7.90 -11.73 23.66
CA ILE A 308 7.84 -12.45 22.38
C ILE A 308 6.92 -13.66 22.52
N ARG A 309 6.11 -13.94 21.50
CA ARG A 309 5.33 -15.19 21.46
C ARG A 309 6.21 -16.38 21.06
N ASP A 310 5.94 -17.55 21.62
CA ASP A 310 6.74 -18.75 21.29
C ASP A 310 6.34 -19.45 19.99
N ASP A 311 5.14 -19.19 19.49
CA ASP A 311 4.57 -19.85 18.33
C ASP A 311 4.89 -19.18 16.98
N ASP A 312 5.21 -17.89 16.99
CA ASP A 312 5.60 -17.14 15.78
C ASP A 312 6.83 -16.22 15.95
N LEU A 313 7.36 -16.08 17.17
CA LEU A 313 8.44 -15.14 17.54
C LEU A 313 8.12 -13.66 17.28
N TYR A 314 6.86 -13.26 17.19
CA TYR A 314 6.52 -11.84 17.12
C TYR A 314 6.67 -11.16 18.48
N VAL A 315 7.31 -9.98 18.45
CA VAL A 315 7.39 -9.07 19.59
C VAL A 315 6.07 -8.33 19.68
N HIS A 316 5.41 -8.43 20.84
CA HIS A 316 4.20 -7.66 21.15
C HIS A 316 4.46 -6.47 22.06
N GLY A 317 5.68 -6.34 22.58
CA GLY A 317 5.98 -5.29 23.53
C GLY A 317 7.35 -5.44 24.14
N PHE A 318 7.67 -4.52 25.05
CA PHE A 318 8.88 -4.58 25.84
C PHE A 318 8.66 -4.00 27.23
N MET A 319 9.50 -4.40 28.18
CA MET A 319 9.61 -3.77 29.49
C MET A 319 10.88 -2.91 29.54
N ASN A 320 10.74 -1.71 30.12
CA ASN A 320 11.91 -0.90 30.47
C ASN A 320 12.62 -1.44 31.72
N GLN A 321 13.68 -0.77 32.17
CA GLN A 321 14.46 -1.24 33.31
C GLN A 321 13.68 -1.22 34.65
N GLU A 322 12.63 -0.38 34.74
CA GLU A 322 11.77 -0.24 35.91
C GLU A 322 10.65 -1.31 35.94
N GLY A 323 10.51 -2.10 34.86
CA GLY A 323 9.46 -3.11 34.72
C GLY A 323 8.16 -2.55 34.15
N VAL A 324 8.13 -1.31 33.65
CA VAL A 324 6.96 -0.77 32.94
C VAL A 324 6.83 -1.49 31.61
N CYS A 325 5.72 -2.21 31.44
CA CYS A 325 5.40 -2.94 30.22
C CYS A 325 4.72 -2.02 29.21
N TYR A 326 5.24 -2.01 27.99
CA TYR A 326 4.66 -1.33 26.84
C TYR A 326 4.23 -2.35 25.79
N GLU A 327 3.00 -2.27 25.30
CA GLU A 327 2.43 -3.17 24.30
C GLU A 327 2.20 -2.47 22.96
N LEU A 328 2.57 -3.14 21.87
CA LEU A 328 2.33 -2.70 20.50
C LEU A 328 0.88 -3.01 20.08
N LEU A 329 0.13 -1.96 19.78
CA LEU A 329 -1.24 -2.03 19.29
C LEU A 329 -1.39 -1.29 17.96
N GLU A 330 -2.37 -1.68 17.16
CA GLU A 330 -2.62 -1.10 15.84
C GLU A 330 -3.35 0.25 15.91
N THR A 331 -4.40 0.36 16.72
CA THR A 331 -5.29 1.54 16.84
C THR A 331 -5.95 1.61 18.22
N LYS A 332 -6.27 2.82 18.69
CA LYS A 332 -6.79 3.11 20.05
C LYS A 332 -8.18 2.52 20.33
N ASP A 333 -9.11 2.62 19.39
CA ASP A 333 -10.53 2.28 19.66
C ASP A 333 -10.95 0.88 19.22
N SER A 334 -10.11 0.21 18.43
CA SER A 334 -10.45 -1.03 17.75
C SER A 334 -9.52 -2.20 18.01
N THR A 335 -8.55 -2.06 18.92
CA THR A 335 -7.68 -3.16 19.33
C THR A 335 -7.98 -3.61 20.76
N VAL A 336 -7.54 -4.82 21.07
CA VAL A 336 -7.48 -5.33 22.45
C VAL A 336 -6.09 -5.83 22.75
N ASN A 337 -5.73 -5.77 24.03
CA ASN A 337 -4.47 -6.25 24.54
C ASN A 337 -4.31 -7.75 24.24
N MET A 338 -3.19 -8.09 23.61
CA MET A 338 -2.69 -9.44 23.45
C MET A 338 -1.86 -9.83 24.67
N ILE A 339 -1.16 -8.89 25.31
CA ILE A 339 -0.47 -9.13 26.57
C ILE A 339 -1.50 -9.13 27.72
N PRO A 340 -1.51 -10.14 28.63
CA PRO A 340 -2.50 -10.22 29.71
C PRO A 340 -2.48 -8.99 30.65
N GLU A 341 -3.62 -8.30 30.74
CA GLU A 341 -3.76 -7.06 31.54
C GLU A 341 -3.56 -7.30 33.04
N ASP A 342 -4.09 -8.40 33.55
CA ASP A 342 -4.04 -8.79 34.96
C ASP A 342 -2.61 -9.11 35.43
N GLU A 343 -1.73 -9.44 34.49
CA GLU A 343 -0.38 -9.90 34.76
C GLU A 343 0.68 -8.81 34.54
N TYR A 344 0.54 -8.02 33.47
CA TYR A 344 1.56 -7.06 33.05
C TYR A 344 1.13 -5.61 33.17
N ASN A 345 -0.18 -5.33 33.25
CA ASN A 345 -0.74 -3.97 33.16
C ASN A 345 -0.09 -3.14 32.03
N PRO A 346 -0.15 -3.61 30.77
CA PRO A 346 0.60 -3.04 29.67
C PRO A 346 0.12 -1.63 29.32
N HIS A 347 1.07 -0.74 29.03
CA HIS A 347 0.81 0.59 28.51
C HIS A 347 0.76 0.54 26.98
N PRO A 348 -0.32 0.99 26.34
CA PRO A 348 -0.48 0.85 24.89
C PRO A 348 0.44 1.81 24.12
N LEU A 349 1.11 1.27 23.10
CA LEU A 349 1.85 2.01 22.07
C LEU A 349 1.19 1.75 20.72
N TYR A 350 0.60 2.79 20.12
CA TYR A 350 -0.10 2.68 18.82
C TYR A 350 0.87 2.71 17.63
N TRP A 351 1.85 1.81 17.67
CA TRP A 351 2.91 1.69 16.67
C TRP A 351 2.59 0.61 15.63
N GLY A 352 1.51 -0.15 15.81
CA GLY A 352 1.23 -1.34 15.03
C GLY A 352 2.30 -2.43 15.17
N LEU A 353 2.22 -3.44 14.32
CA LEU A 353 2.99 -4.69 14.44
C LEU A 353 3.88 -4.99 13.23
N THR A 354 3.91 -4.10 12.24
CA THR A 354 4.74 -4.24 11.05
C THR A 354 5.91 -3.28 11.11
N TYR A 355 7.02 -3.56 10.41
CA TYR A 355 8.15 -2.62 10.35
C TYR A 355 7.71 -1.23 9.88
N ASN A 356 6.82 -1.13 8.90
CA ASN A 356 6.31 0.15 8.37
C ASN A 356 5.57 0.94 9.46
N THR A 357 4.64 0.30 10.17
CA THR A 357 3.86 0.96 11.21
C THR A 357 4.73 1.32 12.41
N ILE A 358 5.65 0.43 12.82
CA ILE A 358 6.53 0.67 13.96
C ILE A 358 7.42 1.87 13.68
N LEU A 359 8.02 1.93 12.48
CA LEU A 359 8.90 3.01 12.06
C LEU A 359 8.16 4.28 11.62
N ASN A 360 6.81 4.24 11.58
CA ASN A 360 5.93 5.31 11.13
C ASN A 360 6.23 5.79 9.69
N VAL A 361 6.35 4.84 8.76
CA VAL A 361 6.63 5.09 7.34
C VAL A 361 5.53 4.48 6.46
N GLN A 362 5.32 5.04 5.27
CA GLN A 362 4.26 4.60 4.37
C GLN A 362 4.65 3.32 3.61
N ASP A 363 5.92 3.22 3.20
CA ASP A 363 6.40 2.15 2.33
C ASP A 363 7.38 1.19 3.02
N GLY A 364 7.35 -0.07 2.58
CA GLY A 364 8.26 -1.10 3.05
C GLY A 364 9.70 -0.84 2.65
N SER A 365 9.97 -0.25 1.48
CA SER A 365 11.35 0.05 1.06
C SER A 365 11.96 1.17 1.90
N GLU A 366 11.15 2.17 2.27
CA GLU A 366 11.55 3.20 3.23
C GLU A 366 11.91 2.61 4.60
N ALA A 367 11.08 1.69 5.12
CA ALA A 367 11.36 0.97 6.36
C ALA A 367 12.69 0.21 6.30
N THR A 368 12.96 -0.45 5.17
CA THR A 368 14.21 -1.17 4.94
C THR A 368 15.40 -0.22 4.89
N ALA A 369 15.33 0.86 4.09
CA ALA A 369 16.40 1.82 3.93
C ALA A 369 16.78 2.47 5.27
N LYS A 370 15.79 2.78 6.11
CA LYS A 370 15.98 3.30 7.47
C LYS A 370 16.77 2.31 8.33
N LEU A 371 16.38 1.04 8.37
CA LEU A 371 17.08 0.00 9.14
C LEU A 371 18.50 -0.29 8.61
N VAL A 372 18.71 -0.21 7.29
CA VAL A 372 20.05 -0.38 6.68
C VAL A 372 20.97 0.78 7.05
N THR A 373 20.47 2.00 7.02
CA THR A 373 21.24 3.22 7.32
C THR A 373 21.66 3.27 8.79
N GLU A 374 20.84 2.72 9.69
CA GLU A 374 21.15 2.63 11.13
C GLU A 374 22.32 1.71 11.48
N GLY A 375 22.75 0.84 10.55
CA GLY A 375 23.92 -0.02 10.72
C GLY A 375 23.79 -0.99 11.90
N LEU A 376 22.95 -2.01 11.75
CA LEU A 376 22.62 -2.98 12.81
C LEU A 376 23.83 -3.82 13.27
N GLY A 377 24.55 -3.30 14.25
CA GLY A 377 25.71 -3.93 14.91
C GLY A 377 25.75 -3.62 16.41
N MET A 378 26.90 -3.82 17.04
CA MET A 378 27.11 -3.69 18.48
C MET A 378 26.76 -2.30 19.02
N SER A 379 27.21 -1.24 18.35
CA SER A 379 26.91 0.15 18.75
C SER A 379 25.41 0.42 18.74
N PHE A 380 24.73 -0.01 17.65
CA PHE A 380 23.29 0.07 17.54
C PHE A 380 22.59 -0.68 18.68
N ALA A 381 22.98 -1.92 18.97
CA ALA A 381 22.37 -2.71 20.04
C ALA A 381 22.52 -2.03 21.41
N ILE A 382 23.69 -1.44 21.70
CA ILE A 382 23.94 -0.70 22.94
C ILE A 382 22.99 0.51 23.04
N GLU A 383 22.92 1.32 22.00
CA GLU A 383 22.06 2.51 21.95
C GLU A 383 20.58 2.15 22.05
N ALA A 384 20.16 1.06 21.39
CA ALA A 384 18.79 0.58 21.42
C ALA A 384 18.39 0.10 22.82
N VAL A 385 19.23 -0.72 23.47
CA VAL A 385 18.98 -1.15 24.86
C VAL A 385 18.96 0.04 25.80
N ARG A 386 19.89 1.00 25.64
CA ARG A 386 19.89 2.23 26.44
C ARG A 386 18.57 2.98 26.30
N ARG A 387 18.11 3.24 25.07
CA ARG A 387 16.87 3.97 24.81
C ARG A 387 15.64 3.27 25.39
N LEU A 388 15.53 1.94 25.22
CA LEU A 388 14.37 1.17 25.69
C LEU A 388 14.43 0.86 27.19
N SER A 389 15.60 0.94 27.82
CA SER A 389 15.75 0.81 29.26
C SER A 389 15.27 2.04 30.03
N SER A 390 15.23 3.20 29.37
CA SER A 390 14.89 4.50 29.95
C SER A 390 13.50 4.54 30.57
N SER A 391 13.35 5.35 31.63
CA SER A 391 12.05 5.72 32.20
C SER A 391 11.28 6.71 31.32
N THR A 392 11.93 7.33 30.34
CA THR A 392 11.30 8.24 29.39
C THR A 392 10.35 7.48 28.48
N HIS A 393 9.11 7.97 28.39
CA HIS A 393 8.06 7.36 27.57
C HIS A 393 8.55 7.10 26.13
N PRO A 394 8.25 5.94 25.53
CA PRO A 394 8.78 5.58 24.22
C PRO A 394 8.42 6.55 23.08
N ASP A 395 7.27 7.21 23.14
CA ASP A 395 6.86 8.23 22.15
C ASP A 395 7.57 9.60 22.29
N VAL A 396 8.30 9.84 23.38
CA VAL A 396 9.03 11.10 23.56
C VAL A 396 10.37 11.00 22.85
N GLU A 397 10.61 11.89 21.89
CA GLU A 397 11.92 12.04 21.28
C GLU A 397 12.89 12.68 22.27
N VAL A 398 14.11 12.14 22.34
CA VAL A 398 15.16 12.61 23.24
C VAL A 398 16.35 12.98 22.39
N ASP A 399 16.76 14.25 22.47
CA ASP A 399 17.87 14.77 21.66
C ASP A 399 19.17 14.00 21.95
N GLY A 400 19.88 13.63 20.89
CA GLY A 400 21.08 12.79 20.95
C GLY A 400 20.87 11.31 21.29
N GLU A 401 19.64 10.86 21.52
CA GLU A 401 19.31 9.44 21.70
C GLU A 401 18.63 8.85 20.46
N LYS A 402 18.69 7.53 20.34
CA LYS A 402 18.00 6.81 19.26
C LYS A 402 16.48 6.91 19.45
N SER A 403 15.73 6.97 18.35
CA SER A 403 14.28 6.81 18.41
C SER A 403 13.92 5.44 18.98
N ALA A 404 12.98 5.38 19.93
CA ALA A 404 12.54 4.11 20.52
C ALA A 404 11.90 3.17 19.48
N ARG A 405 11.23 3.74 18.46
CA ARG A 405 10.67 3.00 17.31
C ARG A 405 11.77 2.29 16.52
N VAL A 406 12.84 3.03 16.19
CA VAL A 406 14.01 2.50 15.48
C VAL A 406 14.75 1.47 16.33
N ALA A 407 14.97 1.77 17.62
CA ALA A 407 15.59 0.86 18.57
C ALA A 407 14.86 -0.48 18.64
N LEU A 408 13.53 -0.46 18.81
CA LEU A 408 12.72 -1.67 18.86
C LEU A 408 12.74 -2.43 17.53
N ALA A 409 12.53 -1.74 16.40
CA ALA A 409 12.54 -2.36 15.08
C ALA A 409 13.88 -3.05 14.75
N GLY A 410 15.01 -2.40 15.05
CA GLY A 410 16.33 -3.00 14.84
C GLY A 410 16.59 -4.18 15.77
N LEU A 411 16.16 -4.12 17.05
CA LEU A 411 16.26 -5.26 17.96
C LEU A 411 15.39 -6.45 17.53
N ILE A 412 14.21 -6.22 16.95
CA ILE A 412 13.40 -7.29 16.34
C ILE A 412 14.21 -8.00 15.24
N VAL A 413 14.88 -7.25 14.37
CA VAL A 413 15.75 -7.82 13.32
C VAL A 413 16.91 -8.62 13.93
N MET A 414 17.65 -8.02 14.85
CA MET A 414 18.86 -8.61 15.44
C MET A 414 18.57 -9.83 16.30
N VAL A 415 17.41 -9.90 16.96
CA VAL A 415 17.04 -11.00 17.87
C VAL A 415 16.14 -12.01 17.16
N CYS A 416 14.96 -11.58 16.72
CA CYS A 416 13.91 -12.49 16.23
C CYS A 416 14.19 -12.98 14.80
N GLU A 417 14.57 -12.09 13.89
CA GLU A 417 14.87 -12.50 12.50
C GLU A 417 16.16 -13.32 12.41
N SER A 418 17.19 -13.00 13.20
CA SER A 418 18.38 -13.85 13.35
C SER A 418 18.07 -15.19 14.01
N ALA A 419 17.11 -15.26 14.95
CA ALA A 419 16.67 -16.54 15.50
C ALA A 419 15.99 -17.39 14.43
N ARG A 420 15.10 -16.80 13.61
CA ARG A 420 14.41 -17.48 12.52
C ARG A 420 15.34 -17.92 11.38
N MET A 421 16.30 -17.08 10.98
CA MET A 421 17.01 -17.22 9.71
C MET A 421 18.55 -17.25 9.87
N ASN A 422 19.22 -18.20 9.20
CA ASN A 422 20.68 -18.29 9.18
C ASN A 422 21.36 -17.10 8.49
N PRO A 423 20.92 -16.64 7.29
CA PRO A 423 21.56 -15.51 6.61
C PRO A 423 21.56 -14.22 7.45
N LEU A 424 20.50 -13.96 8.22
CA LEU A 424 20.41 -12.79 9.09
C LEU A 424 21.38 -12.90 10.27
N ARG A 425 21.42 -14.06 10.94
CA ARG A 425 22.38 -14.31 12.03
C ARG A 425 23.82 -14.12 11.52
N ASP A 426 24.17 -14.73 10.39
CA ASP A 426 25.55 -14.74 9.89
C ASP A 426 25.98 -13.35 9.40
N ALA A 427 25.08 -12.63 8.72
CA ALA A 427 25.37 -11.28 8.26
C ALA A 427 25.52 -10.29 9.42
N ILE A 428 24.61 -10.32 10.42
CA ILE A 428 24.71 -9.45 11.59
C ILE A 428 25.94 -9.79 12.44
N ALA A 429 26.28 -11.08 12.59
CA ALA A 429 27.52 -11.48 13.27
C ALA A 429 28.77 -11.02 12.50
N GLY A 430 28.78 -11.14 11.17
CA GLY A 430 29.89 -10.70 10.31
C GLY A 430 30.07 -9.17 10.29
N GLY A 431 28.96 -8.42 10.38
CA GLY A 431 28.94 -6.96 10.48
C GLY A 431 28.84 -6.42 11.92
N TRP A 432 29.04 -7.27 12.94
CA TRP A 432 28.73 -6.89 14.33
C TRP A 432 29.52 -5.67 14.82
N SER A 433 30.79 -5.55 14.44
CA SER A 433 31.66 -4.48 14.92
C SER A 433 31.47 -3.14 14.18
N ASN A 434 30.90 -3.14 12.97
CA ASN A 434 30.85 -1.98 12.09
C ASN A 434 29.44 -1.65 11.55
N GLY A 435 28.45 -2.49 11.84
CA GLY A 435 27.06 -2.30 11.42
C GLY A 435 26.75 -2.61 9.96
N THR A 436 27.70 -3.11 9.16
CA THR A 436 27.51 -3.25 7.70
C THR A 436 26.85 -4.57 7.27
N GLY A 437 26.36 -5.36 8.24
CA GLY A 437 25.86 -6.72 7.99
C GLY A 437 24.45 -6.77 7.38
N PHE A 438 23.55 -5.91 7.86
CA PHE A 438 22.15 -5.89 7.40
C PHE A 438 21.99 -5.12 6.08
N THR A 439 21.23 -5.67 5.13
CA THR A 439 21.07 -5.12 3.77
C THR A 439 19.64 -5.25 3.28
N GLU A 440 19.27 -4.47 2.27
CA GLU A 440 17.94 -4.56 1.63
C GLU A 440 17.65 -5.96 1.10
N GLN A 441 18.65 -6.61 0.50
CA GLN A 441 18.52 -7.98 -0.02
C GLN A 441 18.16 -8.98 1.08
N LEU A 442 18.67 -8.81 2.32
CA LEU A 442 18.32 -9.70 3.43
C LEU A 442 16.86 -9.52 3.85
N MET A 443 16.37 -8.28 3.87
CA MET A 443 14.96 -7.98 4.15
C MET A 443 14.05 -8.61 3.10
N ASP A 444 14.36 -8.43 1.82
CA ASP A 444 13.52 -8.83 0.70
C ASP A 444 13.51 -10.33 0.46
N ARG A 445 14.68 -10.96 0.51
CA ARG A 445 14.81 -12.39 0.21
C ARG A 445 14.45 -13.29 1.39
N TYR A 446 14.63 -12.81 2.62
CA TYR A 446 14.50 -13.67 3.80
C TYR A 446 13.40 -13.22 4.75
N VAL A 447 13.47 -11.99 5.28
CA VAL A 447 12.51 -11.53 6.31
C VAL A 447 11.09 -11.49 5.75
N ARG A 448 10.87 -10.88 4.59
CA ARG A 448 9.55 -10.79 3.95
C ARG A 448 9.03 -12.15 3.44
N LYS A 449 9.93 -13.09 3.12
CA LYS A 449 9.60 -14.43 2.59
C LYS A 449 9.56 -15.53 3.65
N TYR A 450 9.81 -15.23 4.93
CA TYR A 450 9.89 -16.23 5.99
C TYR A 450 8.68 -17.19 6.04
N GLY A 451 7.46 -16.63 5.95
CA GLY A 451 6.23 -17.43 5.96
C GLY A 451 6.06 -18.30 4.71
N GLU A 452 6.54 -17.85 3.56
CA GLU A 452 6.52 -18.63 2.30
C GLU A 452 7.52 -19.80 2.37
N MET A 453 8.77 -19.52 2.77
CA MET A 453 9.80 -20.55 2.91
C MET A 453 9.40 -21.61 3.94
N SER A 454 8.83 -21.21 5.08
CA SER A 454 8.34 -22.15 6.08
C SER A 454 7.25 -23.07 5.51
N ARG A 455 6.34 -22.52 4.70
CA ARG A 455 5.29 -23.29 4.03
C ARG A 455 5.86 -24.26 3.01
N ASN A 456 6.83 -23.84 2.20
CA ASN A 456 7.48 -24.72 1.22
C ASN A 456 8.14 -25.92 1.91
N LEU A 457 8.80 -25.71 3.06
CA LEU A 457 9.39 -26.79 3.85
C LEU A 457 8.33 -27.76 4.40
N GLN A 458 7.21 -27.24 4.91
CA GLN A 458 6.09 -28.06 5.39
C GLN A 458 5.44 -28.86 4.24
N LYS A 459 5.24 -28.23 3.07
CA LYS A 459 4.72 -28.87 1.87
C LYS A 459 5.61 -30.03 1.43
N TRP A 460 6.92 -29.78 1.35
CA TRP A 460 7.91 -30.79 1.00
C TRP A 460 7.87 -32.00 1.95
N LYS A 461 7.78 -31.75 3.26
CA LYS A 461 7.66 -32.82 4.26
C LYS A 461 6.38 -33.65 4.08
N SER A 462 5.27 -33.02 3.69
CA SER A 462 3.98 -33.70 3.48
C SER A 462 3.88 -34.49 2.16
N SER A 463 4.61 -34.08 1.11
CA SER A 463 4.53 -34.66 -0.24
C SER A 463 5.34 -35.95 -0.46
N ASN A 464 5.71 -36.63 0.62
CA ASN A 464 6.40 -37.92 0.60
C ASN A 464 7.75 -37.96 -0.17
N SER A 465 8.52 -36.86 -0.13
CA SER A 465 9.97 -36.68 -0.47
C SER A 465 10.54 -37.20 -1.81
N ASP A 466 9.88 -38.09 -2.54
CA ASP A 466 10.47 -38.87 -3.63
C ASP A 466 10.38 -38.19 -5.01
N ASN A 467 9.51 -37.18 -5.17
CA ASN A 467 9.23 -36.54 -6.47
C ASN A 467 9.47 -35.01 -6.52
N TRP A 468 9.89 -34.37 -5.43
CA TRP A 468 10.12 -32.92 -5.38
C TRP A 468 11.63 -32.62 -5.32
N PRO A 469 12.20 -31.68 -6.11
CA PRO A 469 13.55 -31.21 -5.87
C PRO A 469 13.72 -30.79 -4.40
N HIS A 470 14.82 -31.19 -3.77
CA HIS A 470 15.10 -30.84 -2.37
C HIS A 470 15.04 -29.32 -2.16
N PRO A 471 14.33 -28.81 -1.13
CA PRO A 471 14.22 -27.37 -0.83
C PRO A 471 15.50 -26.88 -0.16
N ILE A 472 16.65 -27.04 -0.84
CA ILE A 472 17.98 -26.79 -0.29
C ILE A 472 18.10 -25.32 0.13
N SER A 473 17.57 -24.40 -0.69
CA SER A 473 17.60 -22.96 -0.40
C SER A 473 16.86 -22.62 0.88
N GLU A 474 15.63 -23.11 1.04
CA GLU A 474 14.79 -22.85 2.22
C GLU A 474 15.38 -23.48 3.48
N LEU A 475 15.93 -24.70 3.40
CA LEU A 475 16.60 -25.38 4.51
C LEU A 475 17.88 -24.64 4.93
N GLN A 476 18.68 -24.17 3.96
CA GLN A 476 19.87 -23.38 4.28
C GLN A 476 19.52 -22.04 4.93
N ALA A 477 18.42 -21.42 4.49
CA ALA A 477 17.99 -20.11 4.97
C ALA A 477 17.28 -20.16 6.33
N THR A 478 16.37 -21.12 6.55
CA THR A 478 15.41 -21.13 7.66
C THR A 478 15.86 -22.05 8.79
N CYS A 479 16.02 -21.53 10.00
CA CYS A 479 16.36 -22.34 11.17
C CYS A 479 15.15 -22.72 12.03
N LEU A 480 14.24 -21.77 12.26
CA LEU A 480 13.00 -22.00 13.01
C LEU A 480 11.84 -21.91 12.03
N VAL A 481 11.22 -23.05 11.72
CA VAL A 481 10.17 -23.17 10.71
C VAL A 481 8.83 -22.83 11.33
N LEU A 482 8.06 -21.92 10.72
CA LEU A 482 6.71 -21.63 11.16
C LEU A 482 5.81 -22.86 10.96
N ASN A 483 4.97 -23.17 11.94
CA ASN A 483 4.13 -24.37 11.94
C ASN A 483 2.88 -24.26 11.06
N THR A 484 3.06 -24.01 9.75
CA THR A 484 1.96 -23.80 8.79
C THR A 484 1.49 -25.09 8.14
N GLN A 485 0.23 -25.48 8.36
CA GLN A 485 -0.37 -26.65 7.70
C GLN A 485 -1.26 -26.31 6.48
N LEU A 486 -1.49 -25.02 6.22
CA LEU A 486 -2.29 -24.60 5.06
C LEU A 486 -1.49 -24.69 3.75
N LEU A 487 -1.86 -25.64 2.92
CA LEU A 487 -1.35 -25.79 1.56
C LEU A 487 -2.31 -25.12 0.57
N PRO A 488 -1.85 -24.21 -0.30
CA PRO A 488 -2.66 -23.75 -1.42
C PRO A 488 -2.98 -24.94 -2.33
N ASP A 489 -4.14 -24.86 -3.00
CA ASP A 489 -4.54 -25.80 -4.04
C ASP A 489 -3.38 -26.04 -5.04
N GLU A 490 -3.18 -27.30 -5.45
CA GLU A 490 -2.05 -27.73 -6.30
C GLU A 490 -2.05 -27.03 -7.68
N THR A 491 -3.10 -26.30 -8.00
CA THR A 491 -3.36 -25.66 -9.29
C THR A 491 -2.78 -24.25 -9.44
N VAL A 492 -2.27 -23.62 -8.37
CA VAL A 492 -1.77 -22.23 -8.39
C VAL A 492 -0.25 -22.19 -8.27
N ASP A 493 0.44 -21.81 -9.35
CA ASP A 493 1.91 -21.86 -9.51
C ASP A 493 2.68 -20.72 -8.79
N ARG A 494 2.03 -20.06 -7.81
CA ARG A 494 2.57 -19.24 -6.68
C ARG A 494 1.42 -18.40 -6.08
N PRO A 495 1.23 -18.37 -4.75
CA PRO A 495 0.19 -17.55 -4.14
C PRO A 495 0.56 -16.06 -4.15
N VAL A 496 -0.17 -15.25 -4.91
CA VAL A 496 -0.04 -13.77 -4.96
C VAL A 496 -0.63 -13.10 -3.70
N GLY A 497 -1.74 -13.64 -3.19
CA GLY A 497 -2.36 -13.24 -1.94
C GLY A 497 -1.83 -13.98 -0.71
N ARG A 498 -2.47 -13.75 0.44
CA ARG A 498 -2.14 -14.40 1.72
C ARG A 498 -3.33 -15.22 2.23
N PRO A 499 -3.11 -16.22 3.09
CA PRO A 499 -4.22 -16.85 3.80
C PRO A 499 -4.98 -15.83 4.64
N ARG A 500 -6.28 -15.67 4.39
CA ARG A 500 -7.14 -14.71 5.09
C ARG A 500 -8.52 -15.30 5.39
N VAL A 501 -9.18 -14.67 6.35
CA VAL A 501 -10.58 -14.93 6.68
C VAL A 501 -11.39 -13.71 6.30
N GLU A 502 -12.50 -13.94 5.62
CA GLU A 502 -13.57 -12.95 5.48
C GLU A 502 -14.70 -13.32 6.43
N LEU A 503 -15.10 -12.35 7.25
CA LEU A 503 -16.25 -12.47 8.14
C LEU A 503 -17.44 -11.76 7.49
N LEU A 504 -18.41 -12.54 7.03
CA LEU A 504 -19.48 -12.08 6.14
C LEU A 504 -20.65 -11.51 6.93
N SER A 505 -21.16 -12.28 7.90
CA SER A 505 -22.30 -11.88 8.74
C SER A 505 -22.23 -12.49 10.14
N ILE A 506 -22.84 -11.79 11.11
CA ILE A 506 -23.08 -12.33 12.45
C ILE A 506 -24.53 -12.01 12.80
N HIS A 507 -25.32 -13.06 12.99
CA HIS A 507 -26.67 -12.96 13.52
C HIS A 507 -26.60 -13.14 15.02
N ALA A 508 -27.10 -12.20 15.82
CA ALA A 508 -27.05 -12.36 17.27
C ALA A 508 -28.24 -11.73 18.00
N ASP A 509 -28.59 -12.30 19.15
CA ASP A 509 -29.50 -11.72 20.14
C ASP A 509 -28.68 -11.21 21.33
N LEU A 510 -28.22 -9.95 21.23
CA LEU A 510 -27.34 -9.34 22.24
C LEU A 510 -28.17 -8.44 23.17
N GLY A 511 -28.44 -8.93 24.39
CA GLY A 511 -29.20 -8.16 25.40
C GLY A 511 -28.36 -7.26 26.32
N GLY A 512 -27.05 -7.48 26.41
CA GLY A 512 -26.16 -6.77 27.34
C GLY A 512 -25.52 -5.53 26.73
N VAL A 513 -25.85 -4.34 27.22
CA VAL A 513 -25.12 -3.09 26.89
C VAL A 513 -23.66 -3.23 27.28
N GLY A 514 -22.75 -2.85 26.39
CA GLY A 514 -21.30 -3.01 26.56
C GLY A 514 -20.73 -4.29 25.94
N THR A 515 -21.56 -5.14 25.34
CA THR A 515 -21.09 -6.35 24.63
C THR A 515 -20.16 -5.99 23.48
N LYS A 516 -19.03 -6.69 23.37
CA LYS A 516 -18.06 -6.52 22.27
C LYS A 516 -17.93 -7.82 21.50
N ILE A 517 -17.78 -7.73 20.17
CA ILE A 517 -17.32 -8.87 19.36
C ILE A 517 -15.90 -8.58 18.92
N ILE A 518 -15.01 -9.52 19.18
CA ILE A 518 -13.57 -9.39 18.99
C ILE A 518 -13.08 -10.55 18.13
N VAL A 519 -12.26 -10.25 17.13
CA VAL A 519 -11.56 -11.26 16.32
C VAL A 519 -10.08 -11.25 16.66
N PHE A 520 -9.55 -12.43 16.96
CA PHE A 520 -8.12 -12.67 17.18
C PHE A 520 -7.55 -13.53 16.06
N ASP A 521 -6.36 -13.21 15.55
CA ASP A 521 -5.71 -13.96 14.46
C ASP A 521 -4.30 -14.45 14.82
N GLY A 522 -3.98 -14.47 16.12
CA GLY A 522 -2.65 -14.81 16.65
C GLY A 522 -1.63 -13.68 16.52
N LYS A 523 -1.89 -12.66 15.69
CA LYS A 523 -1.06 -11.44 15.60
C LYS A 523 -1.67 -10.27 16.36
N ARG A 524 -3.00 -10.21 16.46
CA ARG A 524 -3.73 -9.08 17.06
C ARG A 524 -5.16 -9.47 17.42
N GLY A 525 -5.77 -8.66 18.29
CA GLY A 525 -7.21 -8.67 18.53
C GLY A 525 -7.88 -7.39 18.00
N GLN A 526 -8.98 -7.54 17.27
CA GLN A 526 -9.74 -6.45 16.65
C GLN A 526 -11.19 -6.44 17.12
N ILE A 527 -11.68 -5.30 17.61
CA ILE A 527 -13.08 -5.12 18.05
C ILE A 527 -13.95 -4.79 16.84
N ILE A 528 -14.67 -5.78 16.34
CA ILE A 528 -15.47 -5.66 15.10
C ILE A 528 -16.93 -5.24 15.33
N TYR A 529 -17.37 -5.17 16.59
CA TYR A 529 -18.70 -4.68 16.96
C TYR A 529 -18.75 -4.26 18.43
N ARG A 530 -19.53 -3.22 18.75
CA ARG A 530 -19.85 -2.79 20.12
C ARG A 530 -21.35 -2.55 20.27
N HIS A 531 -21.94 -3.12 21.30
CA HIS A 531 -23.34 -2.92 21.64
C HIS A 531 -23.50 -1.75 22.62
N ASN A 532 -23.99 -0.61 22.14
CA ASN A 532 -24.01 0.64 22.93
C ASN A 532 -25.39 1.08 23.42
N LYS A 533 -26.46 0.30 23.20
CA LYS A 533 -27.86 0.71 23.52
C LYS A 533 -28.64 -0.44 24.15
N GLN A 534 -29.60 -0.15 25.02
CA GLN A 534 -30.57 -1.15 25.49
C GLN A 534 -31.54 -1.49 24.34
N ARG A 535 -31.63 -2.76 23.94
CA ARG A 535 -32.65 -3.27 23.00
C ARG A 535 -33.72 -4.06 23.74
N GLU A 536 -34.91 -4.15 23.14
CA GLU A 536 -35.94 -5.10 23.56
C GLU A 536 -35.43 -6.54 23.31
N GLN A 537 -35.53 -7.42 24.32
CA GLN A 537 -35.10 -8.82 24.22
C GLN A 537 -35.94 -9.60 23.19
N GLY A 538 -35.29 -10.44 22.37
CA GLY A 538 -35.97 -11.51 21.62
C GLY A 538 -35.97 -11.45 20.10
N THR A 539 -35.16 -10.59 19.46
CA THR A 539 -34.99 -10.57 18.00
C THR A 539 -33.52 -10.78 17.60
N THR A 540 -33.21 -11.93 17.02
CA THR A 540 -31.94 -12.20 16.36
C THR A 540 -31.84 -11.38 15.07
N GLU A 541 -30.84 -10.50 14.96
CA GLU A 541 -30.63 -9.65 13.79
C GLU A 541 -29.21 -9.82 13.22
N ASN A 542 -29.06 -9.59 11.92
CA ASN A 542 -27.76 -9.49 11.26
C ASN A 542 -27.08 -8.16 11.67
N LEU A 543 -26.00 -8.27 12.41
CA LEU A 543 -25.28 -7.12 12.97
C LEU A 543 -24.51 -6.36 11.88
N VAL A 544 -24.57 -5.02 11.93
CA VAL A 544 -23.71 -4.17 11.12
C VAL A 544 -22.33 -4.09 11.79
N LEU A 545 -21.39 -4.88 11.28
CA LEU A 545 -20.03 -4.94 11.81
C LEU A 545 -19.27 -3.63 11.51
N THR A 546 -18.50 -3.15 12.50
CA THR A 546 -17.66 -1.95 12.37
C THR A 546 -16.22 -2.27 11.97
N GLY A 547 -15.88 -3.56 11.93
CA GLY A 547 -14.59 -4.08 11.49
C GLY A 547 -14.72 -5.35 10.64
N PRO A 548 -13.59 -5.98 10.28
CA PRO A 548 -12.25 -5.68 10.77
C PRO A 548 -11.67 -4.38 10.17
N TYR A 549 -10.68 -3.78 10.83
CA TYR A 549 -10.01 -2.55 10.35
C TYR A 549 -8.77 -2.87 9.51
N THR A 550 -8.42 -4.15 9.43
CA THR A 550 -7.34 -4.72 8.64
C THR A 550 -7.60 -6.20 8.43
N GLY A 551 -7.05 -6.80 7.36
CA GLY A 551 -7.37 -8.18 7.01
C GLY A 551 -7.01 -9.18 8.12
N ILE A 552 -7.96 -10.08 8.42
CA ILE A 552 -7.80 -11.15 9.42
C ILE A 552 -6.89 -12.22 8.84
N SER A 553 -5.82 -12.55 9.55
CA SER A 553 -4.90 -13.59 9.11
C SER A 553 -5.52 -14.98 9.25
N ALA A 554 -5.40 -15.82 8.23
CA ALA A 554 -5.75 -17.24 8.34
C ALA A 554 -4.52 -18.14 8.34
N TYR A 555 -3.30 -17.63 8.56
CA TYR A 555 -2.09 -18.45 8.37
C TYR A 555 -2.10 -19.74 9.20
N LEU A 556 -2.63 -19.69 10.43
CA LEU A 556 -2.64 -20.82 11.36
C LEU A 556 -4.00 -20.98 12.07
N CYS A 557 -4.49 -19.92 12.74
CA CYS A 557 -5.74 -19.96 13.47
C CYS A 557 -6.36 -18.57 13.63
N PHE A 558 -7.64 -18.53 13.95
CA PHE A 558 -8.32 -17.34 14.40
C PHE A 558 -9.38 -17.69 15.45
N ALA A 559 -9.81 -16.70 16.23
CA ALA A 559 -10.88 -16.86 17.20
C ALA A 559 -11.83 -15.67 17.12
N ILE A 560 -13.11 -15.94 17.30
CA ILE A 560 -14.16 -14.93 17.43
C ILE A 560 -14.68 -15.02 18.86
N LYS A 561 -14.52 -13.94 19.61
CA LYS A 561 -14.93 -13.81 21.00
C LYS A 561 -16.10 -12.83 21.12
N ILE A 562 -17.20 -13.28 21.70
CA ILE A 562 -18.30 -12.42 22.12
C ILE A 562 -18.11 -12.19 23.61
N ASP A 563 -17.68 -10.98 23.95
CA ASP A 563 -17.42 -10.53 25.32
C ASP A 563 -18.67 -9.85 25.86
N ILE A 564 -19.43 -10.57 26.67
CA ILE A 564 -20.68 -10.11 27.27
C ILE A 564 -20.40 -9.71 28.71
N PRO A 565 -20.68 -8.46 29.11
CA PRO A 565 -20.59 -8.05 30.51
C PRO A 565 -21.39 -8.99 31.41
N ASP A 566 -20.78 -9.41 32.53
CA ASP A 566 -21.38 -10.23 33.60
C ASP A 566 -21.78 -11.68 33.25
N ALA A 567 -21.79 -12.09 31.97
CA ALA A 567 -22.16 -13.45 31.54
C ALA A 567 -20.97 -14.36 31.17
N GLY A 568 -19.76 -13.80 31.14
CA GLY A 568 -18.54 -14.48 30.71
C GLY A 568 -18.44 -14.57 29.17
N PRO A 569 -17.21 -14.62 28.61
CA PRO A 569 -17.02 -14.58 27.18
C PRO A 569 -17.31 -15.92 26.51
N MET A 570 -17.89 -15.88 25.31
CA MET A 570 -18.02 -17.03 24.42
C MET A 570 -16.96 -16.95 23.33
N VAL A 571 -16.28 -18.06 23.04
CA VAL A 571 -15.21 -18.08 22.04
C VAL A 571 -15.41 -19.21 21.04
N PHE A 572 -15.48 -18.86 19.76
CA PHE A 572 -15.34 -19.78 18.64
C PHE A 572 -13.88 -19.77 18.19
N LYS A 573 -13.26 -20.95 18.06
CA LYS A 573 -11.88 -21.09 17.60
C LYS A 573 -11.85 -21.92 16.33
N TRP A 574 -11.19 -21.37 15.32
CA TRP A 574 -10.86 -22.07 14.09
C TRP A 574 -9.34 -22.22 14.02
N ASP A 575 -8.85 -23.42 13.73
CA ASP A 575 -7.44 -23.70 13.60
C ASP A 575 -7.20 -24.65 12.43
N CYS A 576 -6.13 -24.43 11.67
CA CYS A 576 -5.81 -25.25 10.50
C CYS A 576 -5.24 -26.62 10.86
N TYR A 577 -4.93 -26.87 12.14
CA TYR A 577 -4.39 -28.14 12.62
C TYR A 577 -5.48 -29.21 12.76
N ASN A 578 -6.74 -28.79 12.91
CA ASN A 578 -7.89 -29.67 12.87
C ASN A 578 -8.24 -30.00 11.40
N PRO A 579 -8.20 -31.29 10.99
CA PRO A 579 -8.53 -31.69 9.62
C PRO A 579 -9.90 -31.25 9.14
N GLN A 580 -10.89 -31.14 10.04
CA GLN A 580 -12.24 -30.69 9.70
C GLN A 580 -12.27 -29.20 9.34
N HIS A 581 -11.50 -28.38 10.05
CA HIS A 581 -11.35 -26.95 9.77
C HIS A 581 -10.51 -26.73 8.51
N ALA A 582 -9.39 -27.45 8.36
CA ALA A 582 -8.56 -27.39 7.16
C ALA A 582 -9.34 -27.72 5.88
N ALA A 583 -10.30 -28.65 5.94
CA ALA A 583 -11.16 -29.00 4.80
C ALA A 583 -12.13 -27.88 4.39
N GLN A 584 -12.33 -26.85 5.21
CA GLN A 584 -13.18 -25.68 4.89
C GLN A 584 -12.45 -24.60 4.07
N VAL A 585 -11.12 -24.71 3.94
CA VAL A 585 -10.31 -23.72 3.22
C VAL A 585 -10.65 -23.77 1.73
N ASP A 586 -10.81 -22.60 1.12
CA ASP A 586 -11.22 -22.39 -0.28
C ASP A 586 -12.56 -23.07 -0.63
N LYS A 587 -13.41 -23.33 0.38
CA LYS A 587 -14.79 -23.76 0.21
C LYS A 587 -15.74 -22.54 0.25
N PRO A 588 -16.99 -22.70 -0.22
CA PRO A 588 -18.03 -21.69 -0.02
C PRO A 588 -18.17 -21.30 1.47
N PRO A 589 -18.77 -20.14 1.77
CA PRO A 589 -18.99 -19.67 3.13
C PRO A 589 -19.59 -20.74 4.06
N MET A 590 -19.08 -20.77 5.29
CA MET A 590 -19.52 -21.69 6.34
C MET A 590 -20.18 -20.91 7.47
N SER A 591 -21.25 -21.46 8.05
CA SER A 591 -21.85 -20.92 9.27
C SER A 591 -21.50 -21.75 10.50
N HIS A 592 -21.32 -21.08 11.64
CA HIS A 592 -21.09 -21.70 12.93
C HIS A 592 -22.00 -21.08 14.00
N ASP A 593 -22.72 -21.93 14.72
CA ASP A 593 -23.57 -21.52 15.84
C ASP A 593 -22.76 -21.43 17.14
N MET A 594 -22.69 -20.22 17.71
CA MET A 594 -22.11 -19.93 19.01
C MET A 594 -23.18 -20.03 20.09
N GLY A 595 -23.60 -21.26 20.38
CA GLY A 595 -24.74 -21.53 21.25
C GLY A 595 -26.05 -20.99 20.67
N ASN A 596 -26.97 -20.55 21.54
CA ASN A 596 -28.25 -19.96 21.11
C ASN A 596 -28.18 -18.43 20.94
N ILE A 597 -26.99 -17.84 21.04
CA ILE A 597 -26.80 -16.38 21.13
C ILE A 597 -26.40 -15.78 19.80
N ALA A 598 -25.53 -16.46 19.03
CA ALA A 598 -25.07 -15.95 17.75
C ALA A 598 -24.80 -17.05 16.72
N LYS A 599 -24.99 -16.73 15.44
CA LYS A 599 -24.57 -17.52 14.27
C LYS A 599 -23.60 -16.67 13.45
N VAL A 600 -22.41 -17.21 13.18
CA VAL A 600 -21.32 -16.53 12.48
C VAL A 600 -21.12 -17.17 11.11
N THR A 601 -21.15 -16.39 10.03
CA THR A 601 -20.84 -16.85 8.67
C THR A 601 -19.49 -16.29 8.21
N TYR A 602 -18.59 -17.16 7.80
CA TYR A 602 -17.21 -16.82 7.44
C TYR A 602 -16.70 -17.66 6.27
N ALA A 603 -15.67 -17.17 5.58
CA ALA A 603 -14.95 -17.89 4.54
C ALA A 603 -13.45 -17.87 4.83
N VAL A 604 -12.79 -19.02 4.72
CA VAL A 604 -11.33 -19.14 4.90
C VAL A 604 -10.70 -19.39 3.54
N MET A 605 -9.75 -18.54 3.17
CA MET A 605 -9.13 -18.55 1.85
C MET A 605 -7.63 -18.74 2.00
N SER A 606 -7.04 -19.67 1.23
CA SER A 606 -5.59 -19.91 1.24
C SER A 606 -4.82 -18.80 0.51
N ASN A 607 -5.47 -18.14 -0.45
CA ASN A 607 -4.89 -17.13 -1.32
C ASN A 607 -5.85 -15.94 -1.52
N ALA A 608 -5.78 -14.93 -0.65
CA ALA A 608 -6.68 -13.78 -0.67
C ALA A 608 -5.97 -12.42 -0.51
N LEU A 609 -6.53 -11.42 -1.18
CA LEU A 609 -6.15 -10.00 -1.08
C LEU A 609 -7.01 -9.32 0.00
N LYS A 610 -6.47 -8.29 0.65
CA LYS A 610 -7.22 -7.36 1.49
C LYS A 610 -7.72 -6.21 0.62
N ALA A 611 -9.03 -6.07 0.43
CA ALA A 611 -9.66 -4.97 -0.28
C ALA A 611 -10.07 -3.87 0.71
N THR A 612 -9.80 -2.61 0.40
CA THR A 612 -10.31 -1.45 1.13
C THR A 612 -11.24 -0.67 0.21
N VAL A 613 -12.52 -0.60 0.56
CA VAL A 613 -13.59 -0.03 -0.27
C VAL A 613 -13.86 1.42 0.13
N GLN A 614 -13.98 2.31 -0.84
CA GLN A 614 -14.52 3.66 -0.65
C GLN A 614 -15.67 3.85 -1.63
N VAL A 615 -16.76 4.44 -1.16
CA VAL A 615 -17.93 4.74 -2.01
C VAL A 615 -18.13 6.25 -2.04
N LYS A 616 -18.21 6.81 -3.25
CA LYS A 616 -18.58 8.20 -3.49
C LYS A 616 -19.88 8.28 -4.27
N LEU A 617 -20.66 9.32 -4.02
CA LEU A 617 -22.00 9.52 -4.57
C LEU A 617 -22.13 10.93 -5.16
N ARG A 618 -22.71 11.07 -6.34
CA ARG A 618 -23.10 12.37 -6.91
C ARG A 618 -24.58 12.34 -7.24
N LEU A 619 -25.28 13.44 -7.01
CA LEU A 619 -26.69 13.59 -7.40
C LEU A 619 -26.76 14.43 -8.69
N ASN A 620 -27.66 14.06 -9.60
CA ASN A 620 -27.79 14.75 -10.88
C ASN A 620 -28.47 16.13 -10.78
N ASP A 621 -29.09 16.44 -9.63
CA ASP A 621 -29.78 17.70 -9.39
C ASP A 621 -28.92 18.60 -8.48
N GLU A 622 -29.03 19.93 -8.65
CA GLU A 622 -28.37 20.98 -7.83
C GLU A 622 -28.80 21.01 -6.35
N HIS A 623 -29.33 19.90 -5.81
CA HIS A 623 -29.94 19.80 -4.51
C HIS A 623 -29.17 18.86 -3.59
N SER A 624 -28.92 19.30 -2.35
CA SER A 624 -28.22 18.55 -1.32
C SER A 624 -29.04 17.37 -0.79
N ALA A 625 -28.39 16.22 -0.55
CA ALA A 625 -28.94 15.14 0.24
C ALA A 625 -29.11 15.58 1.71
N VAL A 626 -30.29 15.33 2.28
CA VAL A 626 -30.65 15.67 3.67
C VAL A 626 -30.74 14.40 4.52
N GLY A 627 -30.92 13.22 3.92
CA GLY A 627 -30.87 11.96 4.64
C GLY A 627 -30.57 10.79 3.70
N ILE A 628 -29.71 9.86 4.12
CA ILE A 628 -29.42 8.63 3.39
C ILE A 628 -29.84 7.44 4.25
N GLY A 629 -30.69 6.59 3.67
CA GLY A 629 -31.05 5.27 4.18
C GLY A 629 -30.70 4.18 3.16
N GLY A 630 -31.13 2.96 3.43
CA GLY A 630 -30.85 1.81 2.56
C GLY A 630 -29.58 1.05 2.97
N GLU A 631 -28.95 0.39 2.02
CA GLU A 631 -27.85 -0.53 2.28
C GLU A 631 -26.81 -0.55 1.16
N ILE A 632 -25.55 -0.77 1.54
CA ILE A 632 -24.48 -1.19 0.63
C ILE A 632 -23.95 -2.54 1.09
N THR A 633 -23.94 -3.52 0.19
CA THR A 633 -23.36 -4.84 0.44
C THR A 633 -22.25 -5.16 -0.55
N ALA A 634 -21.31 -5.98 -0.10
CA ALA A 634 -20.30 -6.61 -0.93
C ALA A 634 -20.57 -8.12 -1.02
N LEU A 635 -20.53 -8.66 -2.22
CA LEU A 635 -20.60 -10.09 -2.52
C LEU A 635 -19.33 -10.49 -3.29
N ILE A 636 -18.68 -11.55 -2.86
CA ILE A 636 -17.51 -12.09 -3.55
C ILE A 636 -17.99 -13.02 -4.68
N ASP A 637 -17.45 -12.85 -5.88
CA ASP A 637 -17.81 -13.69 -7.01
C ASP A 637 -17.50 -15.18 -6.75
N GLY A 638 -18.45 -16.04 -7.11
CA GLY A 638 -18.43 -17.47 -6.81
C GLY A 638 -19.05 -17.86 -5.46
N PHE A 639 -19.44 -16.90 -4.61
CA PHE A 639 -20.31 -17.19 -3.47
C PHE A 639 -21.77 -17.12 -3.91
N GLU A 640 -22.61 -17.99 -3.35
CA GLU A 640 -24.05 -17.98 -3.62
C GLU A 640 -24.64 -16.65 -3.12
N ASP A 641 -25.55 -16.08 -3.92
CA ASP A 641 -26.22 -14.82 -3.62
C ASP A 641 -27.32 -15.01 -2.55
N GLU A 642 -26.87 -15.35 -1.34
CA GLU A 642 -27.68 -15.43 -0.13
C GLU A 642 -27.37 -14.22 0.77
N GLU A 643 -28.35 -13.80 1.59
CA GLU A 643 -28.17 -12.65 2.49
C GLU A 643 -27.00 -12.84 3.48
N ASP A 644 -26.81 -14.05 3.99
CA ASP A 644 -25.73 -14.37 4.95
C ASP A 644 -24.33 -14.28 4.32
N ASN A 645 -24.23 -14.39 3.00
CA ASN A 645 -22.98 -14.35 2.22
C ASN A 645 -22.60 -12.94 1.77
N ARG A 646 -23.45 -11.94 2.06
CA ARG A 646 -23.21 -10.54 1.75
C ARG A 646 -22.62 -9.81 2.94
N SER A 647 -21.46 -9.20 2.74
CA SER A 647 -20.83 -8.32 3.72
C SER A 647 -21.51 -6.96 3.72
N ILE A 648 -22.16 -6.58 4.83
CA ILE A 648 -22.80 -5.27 4.97
C ILE A 648 -21.73 -4.20 5.19
N LEU A 649 -21.62 -3.24 4.27
CA LEU A 649 -20.67 -2.12 4.37
C LEU A 649 -21.34 -0.87 4.94
N PHE A 650 -22.63 -0.69 4.66
CA PHE A 650 -23.41 0.46 5.11
C PHE A 650 -24.85 0.03 5.32
N ARG A 651 -25.41 0.31 6.50
CA ARG A 651 -26.84 0.17 6.81
C ARG A 651 -27.14 1.02 8.06
N PRO A 652 -27.67 2.24 7.91
CA PRO A 652 -27.88 3.13 9.05
C PRO A 652 -29.16 2.76 9.82
N GLU A 653 -29.14 2.86 11.16
CA GLU A 653 -30.32 2.55 12.02
C GLU A 653 -31.49 3.54 11.81
N LYS A 654 -31.19 4.77 11.41
CA LYS A 654 -32.13 5.83 11.03
C LYS A 654 -31.52 6.56 9.83
N ARG A 655 -32.32 7.16 8.94
CA ARG A 655 -31.76 8.00 7.86
C ARG A 655 -30.80 9.02 8.47
N THR A 656 -29.54 9.01 8.04
CA THR A 656 -28.51 9.88 8.60
C THR A 656 -28.18 11.00 7.61
N CYS A 657 -27.89 12.18 8.15
CA CYS A 657 -27.34 13.31 7.41
C CYS A 657 -25.81 13.27 7.39
N GLN A 658 -25.19 12.08 7.45
CA GLN A 658 -23.74 11.94 7.70
C GLN A 658 -22.94 12.89 6.79
N SER A 659 -22.07 13.67 7.44
CA SER A 659 -21.45 14.90 6.97
C SER A 659 -20.76 14.76 5.61
N PHE A 660 -21.28 15.50 4.64
CA PHE A 660 -20.78 15.64 3.28
C PHE A 660 -19.51 16.54 3.27
N SER A 661 -18.36 16.06 2.80
CA SER A 661 -17.27 16.95 2.38
C SER A 661 -17.40 17.22 0.88
N SER A 662 -17.87 18.42 0.49
CA SER A 662 -17.88 18.84 -0.92
C SER A 662 -16.44 19.10 -1.38
N THR A 663 -15.99 18.38 -2.41
CA THR A 663 -14.78 18.75 -3.16
C THR A 663 -15.23 19.57 -4.37
N ASP A 664 -14.84 20.84 -4.45
CA ASP A 664 -15.45 21.80 -5.39
C ASP A 664 -15.38 21.39 -6.88
N ASN A 665 -16.48 21.72 -7.55
CA ASN A 665 -16.81 21.77 -8.98
C ASN A 665 -16.88 20.49 -9.85
N ASP A 666 -16.61 19.30 -9.32
CA ASP A 666 -17.00 18.00 -9.95
C ASP A 666 -17.85 17.07 -9.03
N SER A 667 -18.10 17.52 -7.79
CA SER A 667 -19.16 17.17 -6.82
C SER A 667 -19.55 15.69 -6.60
N MET A 668 -18.58 14.84 -6.23
CA MET A 668 -18.79 13.51 -5.63
C MET A 668 -18.64 13.57 -4.10
N ILE A 669 -19.58 12.99 -3.35
CA ILE A 669 -19.67 12.92 -1.89
C ILE A 669 -19.07 11.61 -1.40
N LEU A 670 -18.09 11.62 -0.50
CA LEU A 670 -17.60 10.40 0.16
C LEU A 670 -18.58 9.90 1.24
N LEU A 671 -19.02 8.64 1.13
CA LEU A 671 -19.90 8.01 2.11
C LEU A 671 -19.09 7.29 3.20
N GLN A 672 -19.42 7.55 4.47
CA GLN A 672 -18.81 6.84 5.60
C GLN A 672 -19.43 5.43 5.74
N LEU A 673 -18.63 4.41 5.44
CA LEU A 673 -19.03 3.01 5.63
C LEU A 673 -18.88 2.59 7.10
N ALA A 674 -19.72 1.66 7.56
CA ALA A 674 -19.59 1.04 8.88
C ALA A 674 -18.32 0.19 8.96
N ARG A 675 -18.00 -0.53 7.88
CA ARG A 675 -16.75 -1.24 7.65
C ARG A 675 -16.36 -1.11 6.19
N ASN A 676 -15.06 -1.08 5.90
CA ASN A 676 -14.55 -0.89 4.55
C ASN A 676 -13.45 -1.90 4.16
N VAL A 677 -13.05 -2.80 5.05
CA VAL A 677 -12.02 -3.80 4.76
C VAL A 677 -12.66 -5.17 4.54
N LEU A 678 -12.26 -5.84 3.47
CA LEU A 678 -12.72 -7.16 3.07
C LEU A 678 -11.53 -8.05 2.69
N ALA A 679 -11.64 -9.36 2.88
CA ALA A 679 -10.74 -10.34 2.28
C ALA A 679 -11.41 -10.99 1.07
N VAL A 680 -10.73 -10.97 -0.08
CA VAL A 680 -11.26 -11.48 -1.36
C VAL A 680 -10.29 -12.49 -1.94
N PRO A 681 -10.73 -13.68 -2.37
CA PRO A 681 -9.85 -14.65 -3.00
C PRO A 681 -9.19 -14.06 -4.25
N TYR A 682 -7.90 -14.36 -4.44
CA TYR A 682 -7.18 -13.93 -5.63
C TYR A 682 -7.84 -14.47 -6.90
N GLY A 683 -7.98 -13.62 -7.92
CA GLY A 683 -8.67 -13.94 -9.16
C GLY A 683 -10.20 -13.86 -9.10
N LYS A 684 -10.80 -13.55 -7.93
CA LYS A 684 -12.24 -13.30 -7.79
C LYS A 684 -12.59 -11.83 -7.80
N ASP A 685 -13.75 -11.51 -8.36
CA ASP A 685 -14.26 -10.15 -8.43
C ASP A 685 -15.07 -9.81 -7.18
N LEU A 686 -15.09 -8.53 -6.84
CA LEU A 686 -15.89 -8.00 -5.74
C LEU A 686 -17.10 -7.25 -6.30
N ARG A 687 -18.30 -7.78 -6.07
CA ARG A 687 -19.56 -7.17 -6.48
C ARG A 687 -20.11 -6.28 -5.38
N ILE A 688 -20.12 -4.97 -5.60
CA ILE A 688 -20.66 -3.98 -4.69
C ILE A 688 -22.06 -3.60 -5.15
N LYS A 689 -23.06 -3.97 -4.34
CA LYS A 689 -24.45 -3.62 -4.55
C LYS A 689 -24.82 -2.44 -3.67
N VAL A 690 -25.23 -1.35 -4.31
CA VAL A 690 -25.69 -0.12 -3.68
C VAL A 690 -27.20 -0.04 -3.86
N ASP A 691 -27.96 0.02 -2.77
CA ASP A 691 -29.41 0.25 -2.77
C ASP A 691 -29.73 1.30 -1.70
N LEU A 692 -29.62 2.57 -2.09
CA LEU A 692 -29.74 3.70 -1.18
C LEU A 692 -31.05 4.46 -1.40
N GLU A 693 -31.63 4.92 -0.30
CA GLU A 693 -32.76 5.84 -0.27
C GLU A 693 -32.26 7.23 0.13
N ILE A 694 -32.33 8.19 -0.78
CA ILE A 694 -31.79 9.54 -0.60
C ILE A 694 -32.95 10.53 -0.53
N GLU A 695 -33.08 11.19 0.61
CA GLU A 695 -33.99 12.31 0.84
C GLU A 695 -33.30 13.61 0.42
N THR A 696 -33.90 14.37 -0.50
CA THR A 696 -33.35 15.62 -1.04
C THR A 696 -34.05 16.84 -0.45
N SER A 697 -33.33 17.97 -0.38
CA SER A 697 -33.80 19.23 0.24
C SER A 697 -35.00 19.89 -0.45
N ASN A 698 -35.39 19.44 -1.65
CA ASN A 698 -36.47 20.03 -2.44
C ASN A 698 -37.87 19.45 -2.17
N ASN A 699 -38.04 18.56 -1.18
CA ASN A 699 -39.31 17.93 -0.81
C ASN A 699 -40.07 17.21 -1.96
N GLN A 700 -39.38 16.83 -3.05
CA GLN A 700 -40.01 16.14 -4.19
C GLN A 700 -40.15 14.62 -4.01
N GLY A 701 -39.67 14.05 -2.90
CA GLY A 701 -39.78 12.62 -2.57
C GLY A 701 -38.41 11.96 -2.34
N ILE A 702 -38.42 10.68 -1.94
CA ILE A 702 -37.22 9.86 -1.74
C ILE A 702 -36.72 9.38 -3.11
N LYS A 703 -35.44 9.63 -3.41
CA LYS A 703 -34.76 9.10 -4.59
C LYS A 703 -34.12 7.76 -4.26
N ASN A 704 -34.24 6.79 -5.16
CA ASN A 704 -33.60 5.49 -4.99
C ASN A 704 -32.37 5.41 -5.91
N LEU A 705 -31.20 5.18 -5.32
CA LEU A 705 -29.95 5.02 -6.04
C LEU A 705 -29.56 3.55 -5.99
N ARG A 706 -29.68 2.88 -7.14
CA ARG A 706 -29.41 1.45 -7.28
C ARG A 706 -28.29 1.21 -8.27
N ALA A 707 -27.17 0.69 -7.78
CA ALA A 707 -26.03 0.36 -8.62
C ALA A 707 -25.49 -1.02 -8.25
N ASP A 708 -24.92 -1.68 -9.25
CA ASP A 708 -24.33 -3.01 -9.11
C ASP A 708 -22.99 -3.00 -9.87
N LEU A 709 -21.90 -2.85 -9.11
CA LEU A 709 -20.56 -2.64 -9.64
C LEU A 709 -19.70 -3.88 -9.38
N CYS A 710 -19.10 -4.45 -10.42
CA CYS A 710 -18.28 -5.65 -10.32
C CYS A 710 -16.80 -5.29 -10.50
N ILE A 711 -16.07 -5.23 -9.40
CA ILE A 711 -14.68 -4.75 -9.35
C ILE A 711 -13.75 -5.94 -9.39
N ALA A 712 -13.14 -6.16 -10.56
CA ALA A 712 -12.12 -7.20 -10.72
C ALA A 712 -10.81 -6.83 -10.00
N ASN A 713 -10.03 -7.85 -9.66
CA ASN A 713 -8.69 -7.66 -9.10
C ASN A 713 -7.83 -6.78 -10.02
N GLY A 714 -7.27 -5.69 -9.48
CA GLY A 714 -6.46 -4.72 -10.23
C GLY A 714 -7.25 -3.51 -10.78
N ILE A 715 -8.58 -3.53 -10.74
CA ILE A 715 -9.40 -2.33 -11.00
C ILE A 715 -9.48 -1.50 -9.72
N LEU A 716 -8.92 -0.29 -9.76
CA LEU A 716 -8.86 0.63 -8.60
C LEU A 716 -10.15 1.44 -8.42
N SER A 717 -10.95 1.60 -9.47
CA SER A 717 -12.15 2.42 -9.48
C SER A 717 -13.15 1.96 -10.53
N GLN A 718 -14.44 1.99 -10.21
CA GLN A 718 -15.53 1.89 -11.17
C GLN A 718 -16.57 2.97 -10.90
N CYS A 719 -17.10 3.55 -11.98
CA CYS A 719 -18.15 4.55 -11.91
C CYS A 719 -19.40 4.08 -12.67
N HIS A 720 -20.58 4.32 -12.10
CA HIS A 720 -21.85 3.98 -12.72
C HIS A 720 -22.83 5.15 -12.62
N VAL A 721 -23.34 5.59 -13.77
CA VAL A 721 -24.37 6.63 -13.87
C VAL A 721 -25.74 5.96 -13.84
N VAL A 722 -26.61 6.38 -12.93
CA VAL A 722 -27.96 5.85 -12.75
C VAL A 722 -29.01 6.97 -12.84
N ASP A 723 -30.28 6.61 -13.00
CA ASP A 723 -31.36 7.59 -13.01
C ASP A 723 -31.44 8.32 -11.66
N GLY A 724 -30.94 9.55 -11.62
CA GLY A 724 -30.96 10.44 -10.44
C GLY A 724 -29.61 10.73 -9.78
N GLY A 725 -28.52 10.07 -10.19
CA GLY A 725 -27.18 10.31 -9.66
C GLY A 725 -26.08 9.44 -10.29
N GLU A 726 -24.90 9.47 -9.70
CA GLU A 726 -23.73 8.67 -10.07
C GLU A 726 -23.10 8.07 -8.81
N VAL A 727 -22.62 6.83 -8.93
CA VAL A 727 -21.94 6.10 -7.86
C VAL A 727 -20.53 5.75 -8.34
N GLU A 728 -19.52 6.18 -7.61
CA GLU A 728 -18.13 5.78 -7.80
C GLU A 728 -17.70 4.89 -6.65
N VAL A 729 -17.17 3.71 -6.95
CA VAL A 729 -16.60 2.80 -5.95
C VAL A 729 -15.12 2.62 -6.24
N ASN A 730 -14.29 2.95 -5.25
CA ASN A 730 -12.84 2.76 -5.30
C ASN A 730 -12.44 1.59 -4.40
N VAL A 731 -11.55 0.74 -4.88
CA VAL A 731 -11.02 -0.38 -4.11
C VAL A 731 -9.51 -0.37 -4.15
N THR A 732 -8.90 -0.34 -2.97
CA THR A 732 -7.45 -0.51 -2.81
C THR A 732 -7.15 -1.93 -2.36
N TRP A 733 -6.35 -2.64 -3.14
CA TRP A 733 -6.00 -4.05 -2.92
C TRP A 733 -4.67 -4.17 -2.18
N TYR A 734 -4.61 -5.11 -1.22
CA TYR A 734 -3.46 -5.31 -0.34
C TYR A 734 -2.99 -6.79 -0.21
N PRO A 735 -1.68 -7.12 -0.12
CA PRO A 735 -0.55 -6.19 -0.11
C PRO A 735 -0.66 -5.24 -1.29
N GLN A 736 -0.38 -3.95 -1.04
CA GLN A 736 -0.10 -3.04 -2.13
C GLN A 736 1.20 -3.63 -2.63
N GLU A 737 1.06 -4.68 -3.42
CA GLU A 737 1.84 -4.71 -4.59
C GLU A 737 1.63 -3.28 -5.16
N GLU A 738 2.65 -2.43 -4.95
CA GLU A 738 3.45 -2.15 -6.14
C GLU A 738 3.31 -3.42 -6.95
N ILE A 739 2.54 -3.38 -8.01
CA ILE A 739 2.83 -4.29 -9.08
C ILE A 739 4.30 -3.92 -9.42
N THR A 740 5.25 -4.34 -8.59
CA THR A 740 6.49 -4.94 -8.99
C THR A 740 5.99 -6.10 -9.80
N TYR A 741 5.57 -5.77 -11.03
CA TYR A 741 6.14 -6.40 -12.20
C TYR A 741 7.55 -6.73 -11.77
N GLU A 742 7.78 -8.00 -11.44
CA GLU A 742 9.05 -8.52 -10.97
C GLU A 742 10.14 -7.85 -11.80
N HIS A 743 10.81 -6.84 -11.24
CA HIS A 743 11.69 -5.94 -11.98
C HIS A 743 11.17 -5.60 -13.38
N GLN A 744 10.22 -4.66 -13.52
CA GLN A 744 9.99 -4.00 -14.81
C GLN A 744 11.30 -3.28 -15.17
N HIS A 745 12.18 -3.97 -15.87
CA HIS A 745 13.41 -3.41 -16.39
C HIS A 745 12.99 -2.47 -17.50
N GLU A 746 12.63 -1.23 -17.16
CA GLU A 746 12.49 -0.19 -18.16
C GLU A 746 13.88 0.11 -18.72
N VAL A 747 14.19 -0.48 -19.88
CA VAL A 747 15.45 -0.21 -20.57
C VAL A 747 15.23 1.04 -21.41
N VAL A 748 15.77 2.16 -20.96
CA VAL A 748 15.75 3.41 -21.71
C VAL A 748 16.93 3.45 -22.68
N TYR A 749 16.64 3.56 -23.96
CA TYR A 749 17.65 3.76 -25.01
C TYR A 749 17.40 5.07 -25.75
N THR A 750 18.39 5.97 -25.63
CA THR A 750 18.44 7.18 -26.47
C THR A 750 19.10 6.82 -27.78
N ILE A 751 18.39 7.01 -28.90
CA ILE A 751 18.89 6.66 -30.23
C ILE A 751 20.16 7.46 -30.52
N GLY A 752 21.31 6.78 -30.47
CA GLY A 752 22.64 7.36 -30.62
C GLY A 752 23.35 6.96 -31.91
N ASP A 753 24.67 6.82 -31.82
CA ASP A 753 25.52 6.30 -32.90
C ASP A 753 25.53 4.76 -32.93
N ALA A 754 26.23 4.19 -33.91
CA ALA A 754 26.33 2.73 -34.09
C ALA A 754 26.91 2.01 -32.84
N ARG A 755 27.82 2.67 -32.11
CA ARG A 755 28.44 2.10 -30.90
C ARG A 755 27.45 2.08 -29.74
N SER A 756 26.66 3.14 -29.59
CA SER A 756 25.56 3.24 -28.64
C SER A 756 24.50 2.17 -28.91
N TYR A 757 24.14 1.96 -30.18
CA TYR A 757 23.22 0.91 -30.60
C TYR A 757 23.73 -0.50 -30.23
N ARG A 758 24.97 -0.83 -30.60
CA ARG A 758 25.57 -2.12 -30.21
C ARG A 758 25.61 -2.30 -28.70
N GLY A 759 26.01 -1.25 -27.98
CA GLY A 759 26.04 -1.24 -26.52
C GLY A 759 24.68 -1.53 -25.90
N PHE A 760 23.62 -0.93 -26.44
CA PHE A 760 22.24 -1.17 -26.05
C PHE A 760 21.82 -2.62 -26.26
N ILE A 761 22.04 -3.19 -27.45
CA ILE A 761 21.65 -4.59 -27.72
C ILE A 761 22.42 -5.56 -26.80
N MET A 762 23.71 -5.32 -26.56
CA MET A 762 24.49 -6.17 -25.64
C MET A 762 24.03 -6.02 -24.18
N ALA A 763 23.61 -4.83 -23.77
CA ALA A 763 23.05 -4.60 -22.43
C ALA A 763 21.69 -5.31 -22.28
N LEU A 764 20.83 -5.23 -23.29
CA LEU A 764 19.58 -5.96 -23.38
C LEU A 764 19.80 -7.47 -23.25
N CYS A 765 20.73 -8.05 -24.01
CA CYS A 765 21.08 -9.47 -23.90
C CYS A 765 21.52 -9.85 -22.48
N ARG A 766 22.33 -9.02 -21.82
CA ARG A 766 22.77 -9.29 -20.43
C ARG A 766 21.63 -9.27 -19.42
N ILE A 767 20.68 -8.34 -19.58
CA ILE A 767 19.49 -8.25 -18.72
C ILE A 767 18.66 -9.53 -18.85
N LEU A 768 18.42 -9.98 -20.09
CA LEU A 768 17.66 -11.18 -20.39
C LEU A 768 18.31 -12.46 -19.84
N THR A 769 19.61 -12.44 -19.56
CA THR A 769 20.38 -13.61 -19.10
C THR A 769 20.76 -13.52 -17.62
N ASN A 770 20.40 -12.46 -16.90
CA ASN A 770 20.77 -12.27 -15.49
C ASN A 770 19.76 -12.95 -14.54
N HIS A 771 19.75 -14.29 -14.50
CA HIS A 771 18.85 -15.11 -13.68
C HIS A 771 19.59 -16.29 -13.01
N PRO A 772 19.19 -16.73 -11.80
CA PRO A 772 19.84 -17.85 -11.06
C PRO A 772 19.92 -19.19 -11.81
N ASP A 773 19.01 -19.44 -12.76
CA ASP A 773 18.98 -20.66 -13.60
C ASP A 773 19.72 -20.50 -14.96
N HIS A 774 20.79 -19.70 -15.01
CA HIS A 774 21.51 -19.44 -16.27
C HIS A 774 22.15 -20.73 -16.83
N GLU A 775 21.47 -21.34 -17.80
CA GLU A 775 21.96 -22.48 -18.56
C GLU A 775 22.29 -22.04 -20.00
N GLY A 776 23.50 -22.29 -20.45
CA GLY A 776 23.96 -22.05 -21.82
C GLY A 776 23.97 -23.32 -22.66
N ILE A 777 23.96 -23.17 -23.99
CA ILE A 777 24.11 -24.31 -24.91
C ILE A 777 25.44 -25.05 -24.73
N LEU A 778 26.49 -24.38 -24.22
CA LEU A 778 27.87 -24.90 -24.14
C LEU A 778 28.38 -25.14 -22.70
N ASP A 779 27.51 -25.21 -21.70
CA ASP A 779 27.90 -25.26 -20.27
C ASP A 779 28.30 -26.65 -19.76
N GLY A 780 28.37 -27.68 -20.63
CA GLY A 780 28.77 -29.04 -20.27
C GLY A 780 30.30 -29.28 -20.23
N PRO A 781 30.81 -30.22 -19.41
CA PRO A 781 32.25 -30.45 -19.19
C PRO A 781 33.03 -31.03 -20.39
N GLU A 782 32.38 -31.37 -21.51
CA GLU A 782 32.96 -32.22 -22.57
C GLU A 782 33.34 -31.52 -23.90
N HIS A 783 33.21 -30.19 -24.08
CA HIS A 783 33.54 -29.55 -25.38
C HIS A 783 34.65 -28.46 -25.31
N PRO A 784 35.94 -28.83 -25.39
CA PRO A 784 37.07 -27.92 -25.19
C PRO A 784 37.30 -26.88 -26.29
N LYS A 785 36.72 -27.04 -27.49
CA LYS A 785 37.04 -26.19 -28.67
C LYS A 785 36.15 -24.96 -28.85
N LEU A 786 34.99 -24.90 -28.17
CA LEU A 786 33.99 -23.83 -28.34
C LEU A 786 33.60 -23.15 -27.00
N SER A 787 34.13 -23.63 -25.87
CA SER A 787 33.85 -23.18 -24.49
C SER A 787 34.07 -21.68 -24.22
N THR A 788 34.75 -20.94 -25.11
CA THR A 788 34.96 -19.49 -24.96
C THR A 788 33.78 -18.63 -25.46
N ARG A 789 32.73 -19.22 -26.05
CA ARG A 789 31.55 -18.52 -26.56
C ARG A 789 30.35 -18.75 -25.64
N GLN A 790 29.67 -17.68 -25.24
CA GLN A 790 28.44 -17.74 -24.45
C GLN A 790 27.23 -17.69 -25.38
N HIS A 791 26.38 -18.72 -25.32
CA HIS A 791 25.09 -18.79 -26.00
C HIS A 791 24.00 -19.13 -24.98
N PRO A 792 23.51 -18.12 -24.24
CA PRO A 792 22.55 -18.31 -23.16
C PRO A 792 21.19 -18.79 -23.66
N LEU A 793 20.51 -19.62 -22.87
CA LEU A 793 19.11 -19.95 -23.06
C LEU A 793 18.22 -18.89 -22.40
N LEU A 794 17.14 -18.51 -23.08
CA LEU A 794 16.04 -17.75 -22.47
C LEU A 794 15.29 -18.64 -21.48
N LEU A 795 14.66 -18.05 -20.46
CA LEU A 795 13.86 -18.82 -19.50
C LEU A 795 12.68 -19.53 -20.18
N SER A 796 12.49 -20.81 -19.83
CA SER A 796 11.39 -21.66 -20.30
C SER A 796 10.07 -21.45 -19.53
N ASP A 797 10.05 -20.54 -18.56
CA ASP A 797 8.93 -20.38 -17.65
C ASP A 797 7.72 -19.78 -18.38
N ARG A 798 6.59 -20.49 -18.34
CA ARG A 798 5.42 -20.28 -19.20
C ARG A 798 4.52 -19.11 -18.77
N MET A 799 5.02 -18.11 -18.03
CA MET A 799 4.20 -17.05 -17.44
C MET A 799 4.82 -15.63 -17.50
N ASP A 800 4.11 -14.72 -18.18
CA ASP A 800 3.90 -13.27 -17.97
C ASP A 800 5.06 -12.32 -17.58
N ARG A 801 6.32 -12.59 -17.97
CA ARG A 801 7.42 -11.61 -17.83
C ARG A 801 7.61 -10.74 -19.08
N TRP A 802 7.37 -9.44 -18.91
CA TRP A 802 7.46 -8.42 -19.95
C TRP A 802 8.65 -7.50 -19.70
N LEU A 803 9.41 -7.24 -20.75
CA LEU A 803 10.44 -6.22 -20.77
C LEU A 803 9.90 -4.95 -21.45
N HIS A 804 9.97 -3.82 -20.76
CA HIS A 804 9.61 -2.53 -21.35
C HIS A 804 10.86 -1.83 -21.86
N ILE A 805 10.89 -1.50 -23.15
CA ILE A 805 12.00 -0.77 -23.76
C ILE A 805 11.49 0.59 -24.23
N LYS A 806 11.94 1.65 -23.55
CA LYS A 806 11.66 3.03 -23.93
C LYS A 806 12.70 3.51 -24.93
N LEU A 807 12.28 3.72 -26.16
CA LEU A 807 13.11 4.24 -27.25
C LEU A 807 12.85 5.74 -27.37
N GLN A 808 13.88 6.57 -27.17
CA GLN A 808 13.75 8.04 -27.19
C GLN A 808 14.65 8.70 -28.23
N VAL A 809 14.12 9.74 -28.88
CA VAL A 809 14.84 10.57 -29.85
C VAL A 809 15.57 11.69 -29.10
N ALA A 810 16.90 11.74 -29.26
CA ALA A 810 17.73 12.75 -28.61
C ALA A 810 17.29 14.17 -28.98
N GLY A 811 17.01 15.01 -27.98
CA GLY A 811 16.70 16.43 -28.15
C GLY A 811 15.25 16.77 -28.55
N GLU A 812 14.36 15.78 -28.72
CA GLU A 812 12.99 16.00 -29.23
C GLU A 812 11.87 15.65 -28.23
N GLY A 813 12.21 15.20 -27.00
CA GLY A 813 11.23 14.76 -26.00
C GLY A 813 10.28 13.66 -26.49
N THR A 814 10.60 13.01 -27.62
CA THR A 814 9.73 12.07 -28.32
C THR A 814 10.20 10.65 -28.02
N SER A 815 9.29 9.82 -27.52
CA SER A 815 9.58 8.42 -27.16
C SER A 815 8.40 7.49 -27.43
N VAL A 816 8.71 6.21 -27.52
CA VAL A 816 7.75 5.11 -27.54
C VAL A 816 8.27 4.02 -26.62
N THR A 817 7.37 3.38 -25.87
CA THR A 817 7.73 2.21 -25.05
C THR A 817 7.18 0.95 -25.72
N LEU A 818 8.06 -0.01 -25.98
CA LEU A 818 7.73 -1.34 -26.51
C LEU A 818 7.63 -2.32 -25.34
N ALA A 819 6.62 -3.18 -25.34
CA ALA A 819 6.57 -4.32 -24.45
C ALA A 819 6.98 -5.59 -25.19
N ILE A 820 7.99 -6.26 -24.65
CA ILE A 820 8.65 -7.41 -25.25
C ILE A 820 8.49 -8.63 -24.35
N GLY A 821 8.12 -9.78 -24.89
CA GLY A 821 8.11 -11.04 -24.13
C GLY A 821 9.53 -11.48 -23.81
N MET A 822 9.84 -11.80 -22.54
CA MET A 822 11.20 -12.23 -22.16
C MET A 822 11.52 -13.67 -22.63
N ASP A 823 10.50 -14.45 -22.96
CA ASP A 823 10.55 -15.84 -23.43
C ASP A 823 10.68 -15.94 -24.96
N ASP A 824 9.95 -15.13 -25.71
CA ASP A 824 9.90 -15.16 -27.17
C ASP A 824 10.70 -14.02 -27.85
N LEU A 825 11.09 -13.01 -27.07
CA LEU A 825 11.67 -11.76 -27.54
C LEU A 825 10.89 -11.18 -28.72
N ARG A 826 9.58 -11.07 -28.61
CA ARG A 826 8.73 -10.40 -29.62
C ARG A 826 8.07 -9.18 -29.01
N VAL A 827 7.74 -8.20 -29.85
CA VAL A 827 6.97 -7.03 -29.43
C VAL A 827 5.48 -7.41 -29.38
N HIS A 828 4.87 -7.33 -28.20
CA HIS A 828 3.45 -7.64 -27.97
C HIS A 828 2.57 -6.39 -27.90
N GLY A 829 3.17 -5.22 -27.70
CA GLY A 829 2.46 -3.95 -27.74
C GLY A 829 3.41 -2.75 -27.67
N PHE A 830 2.86 -1.57 -27.91
CA PHE A 830 3.56 -0.31 -27.72
C PHE A 830 2.63 0.75 -27.10
N THR A 831 3.21 1.74 -26.42
CA THR A 831 2.47 2.88 -25.89
C THR A 831 3.14 4.20 -26.26
N ASN A 832 2.32 5.23 -26.47
CA ASN A 832 2.78 6.61 -26.61
C ASN A 832 2.64 7.32 -25.25
N GLU A 833 3.60 8.17 -24.88
CA GLU A 833 3.63 8.84 -23.56
C GLU A 833 2.64 10.01 -23.44
N ASN A 834 1.48 9.93 -24.11
CA ASN A 834 0.42 10.93 -24.00
C ASN A 834 -0.39 10.75 -22.70
N GLU A 835 -1.17 11.77 -22.31
CA GLU A 835 -1.97 11.85 -21.08
C GLU A 835 -2.87 10.62 -20.81
N ASP A 836 -3.24 9.85 -21.86
CA ASP A 836 -4.15 8.69 -21.76
C ASP A 836 -3.47 7.35 -21.44
N ARG A 837 -2.12 7.24 -21.53
CA ARG A 837 -1.32 5.99 -21.32
C ARG A 837 -1.93 4.71 -21.91
N LEU A 838 -2.48 4.79 -23.14
CA LEU A 838 -3.09 3.64 -23.83
C LEU A 838 -2.02 2.69 -24.38
N TRP A 839 -2.20 1.38 -24.19
CA TRP A 839 -1.38 0.35 -24.84
C TRP A 839 -2.03 -0.15 -26.12
N TYR A 840 -1.30 -0.06 -27.23
CA TYR A 840 -1.72 -0.53 -28.55
C TYR A 840 -1.17 -1.92 -28.82
N ARG A 841 -2.05 -2.85 -29.18
CA ARG A 841 -1.74 -4.27 -29.34
C ARG A 841 -2.02 -4.76 -30.76
N PRO A 842 -1.06 -5.42 -31.42
CA PRO A 842 -1.30 -5.98 -32.76
C PRO A 842 -2.35 -7.11 -32.83
N GLU A 843 -2.58 -7.88 -31.75
CA GLU A 843 -3.49 -9.05 -31.78
C GLU A 843 -4.25 -9.30 -30.46
N ASP A 844 -5.37 -10.04 -30.54
CA ASP A 844 -6.18 -10.61 -29.44
C ASP A 844 -5.46 -11.74 -28.69
N TYR A 845 -4.31 -11.47 -28.07
CA TYR A 845 -3.74 -12.43 -27.15
C TYR A 845 -4.52 -12.38 -25.81
N LYS A 846 -5.40 -13.35 -25.57
CA LYS A 846 -6.32 -13.39 -24.40
C LYS A 846 -5.66 -13.40 -23.02
N LYS A 847 -4.33 -13.54 -22.94
CA LYS A 847 -3.56 -13.62 -21.68
C LYS A 847 -2.74 -12.37 -21.32
N TRP A 848 -2.85 -11.27 -22.07
CA TRP A 848 -1.93 -10.14 -21.87
C TRP A 848 -2.49 -8.98 -21.03
N LEU A 849 -1.71 -8.57 -20.02
CA LEU A 849 -1.77 -7.37 -19.17
C LEU A 849 -3.15 -7.05 -18.56
N SER A 850 -3.27 -7.05 -17.24
CA SER A 850 -4.38 -6.42 -16.51
C SER A 850 -4.23 -4.88 -16.44
N LEU A 851 -3.78 -4.25 -17.54
CA LEU A 851 -3.67 -2.79 -17.62
C LEU A 851 -5.02 -2.20 -18.00
N SER A 852 -5.44 -1.18 -17.26
CA SER A 852 -6.75 -0.51 -17.30
C SER A 852 -7.12 0.18 -18.63
N SER A 853 -6.21 0.24 -19.63
CA SER A 853 -6.40 1.02 -20.86
C SER A 853 -5.69 0.39 -22.08
N GLN A 854 -6.32 -0.56 -22.78
CA GLN A 854 -5.75 -1.24 -23.96
C GLN A 854 -6.61 -1.08 -25.21
N VAL A 855 -5.96 -1.01 -26.38
CA VAL A 855 -6.60 -0.96 -27.70
C VAL A 855 -6.02 -2.06 -28.59
N ASN A 856 -6.88 -2.98 -29.05
CA ASN A 856 -6.50 -3.95 -30.07
C ASN A 856 -6.57 -3.33 -31.47
N LEU A 857 -5.53 -3.56 -32.26
CA LEU A 857 -5.35 -3.06 -33.61
C LEU A 857 -5.72 -4.09 -34.70
N HIS A 858 -5.88 -5.37 -34.34
CA HIS A 858 -6.20 -6.48 -35.25
C HIS A 858 -5.26 -6.58 -36.47
N TRP A 859 -3.96 -6.35 -36.24
CA TRP A 859 -2.89 -6.50 -37.22
C TRP A 859 -2.37 -7.94 -37.33
N GLY A 860 -2.56 -8.77 -36.31
CA GLY A 860 -2.11 -10.17 -36.26
C GLY A 860 -0.71 -10.35 -35.68
N TYR A 861 -0.26 -11.62 -35.60
CA TYR A 861 0.92 -12.03 -34.83
C TYR A 861 2.28 -11.89 -35.55
N GLY A 862 2.33 -12.22 -36.85
CA GLY A 862 3.57 -12.30 -37.62
C GLY A 862 3.90 -11.00 -38.37
N TYR A 863 5.15 -10.81 -38.79
CA TYR A 863 5.54 -9.68 -39.64
C TYR A 863 4.73 -9.62 -40.94
N ASP A 864 4.43 -10.78 -41.53
CA ASP A 864 3.56 -10.92 -42.70
C ASP A 864 2.14 -10.40 -42.41
N SER A 865 1.57 -10.78 -41.26
CA SER A 865 0.22 -10.36 -40.83
C SER A 865 0.17 -8.86 -40.53
N ILE A 866 1.12 -8.37 -39.73
CA ILE A 866 1.21 -6.95 -39.35
C ILE A 866 1.34 -6.08 -40.61
N LEU A 867 2.20 -6.48 -41.55
CA LEU A 867 2.40 -5.76 -42.79
C LEU A 867 1.31 -6.00 -43.84
N GLY A 868 0.42 -6.97 -43.65
CA GLY A 868 -0.62 -7.33 -44.62
C GLY A 868 -0.05 -7.92 -45.91
N VAL A 869 1.03 -8.70 -45.83
CA VAL A 869 1.69 -9.37 -46.97
C VAL A 869 1.62 -10.88 -46.81
N ASN A 870 1.51 -11.61 -47.92
CA ASN A 870 1.28 -13.07 -47.88
C ASN A 870 2.56 -13.91 -48.08
N SER A 871 3.75 -13.29 -48.07
CA SER A 871 5.02 -13.98 -48.28
C SER A 871 6.22 -13.24 -47.67
N HIS A 872 7.30 -13.98 -47.39
CA HIS A 872 8.58 -13.44 -46.93
C HIS A 872 9.20 -12.47 -47.92
N GLU A 873 9.04 -12.73 -49.21
CA GLU A 873 9.46 -11.79 -50.26
C GLU A 873 8.63 -10.51 -50.21
N GLY A 874 7.37 -10.60 -49.80
CA GLY A 874 6.51 -9.46 -49.52
C GLY A 874 6.98 -8.63 -48.32
N ILE A 875 7.46 -9.26 -47.24
CA ILE A 875 8.04 -8.55 -46.08
C ILE A 875 9.28 -7.76 -46.53
N VAL A 876 10.23 -8.43 -47.18
CA VAL A 876 11.46 -7.83 -47.71
C VAL A 876 11.13 -6.71 -48.69
N GLY A 877 10.20 -6.95 -49.62
CA GLY A 877 9.77 -5.98 -50.61
C GLY A 877 9.12 -4.74 -49.98
N LYS A 878 8.22 -4.92 -49.01
CA LYS A 878 7.51 -3.83 -48.35
C LYS A 878 8.45 -2.98 -47.49
N LEU A 879 9.35 -3.60 -46.72
CA LEU A 879 10.37 -2.85 -45.96
C LEU A 879 11.35 -2.11 -46.90
N ALA A 880 11.72 -2.70 -48.04
CA ALA A 880 12.59 -2.04 -49.01
C ALA A 880 11.91 -0.88 -49.75
N SER A 881 10.59 -0.95 -49.99
CA SER A 881 9.86 0.13 -50.66
C SER A 881 9.47 1.28 -49.73
N GLU A 882 9.24 0.99 -48.45
CA GLU A 882 8.70 1.97 -47.49
C GLU A 882 9.76 2.54 -46.53
N THR A 883 10.99 2.04 -46.57
CA THR A 883 12.11 2.55 -45.77
C THR A 883 13.30 2.94 -46.64
N GLN A 884 14.13 3.86 -46.14
CA GLN A 884 15.42 4.20 -46.76
C GLN A 884 16.55 3.24 -46.31
N GLY A 885 16.19 2.04 -45.84
CA GLY A 885 17.08 1.10 -45.16
C GLY A 885 16.95 1.17 -43.63
N LEU A 886 17.08 0.03 -42.97
CA LEU A 886 17.10 -0.10 -41.52
C LEU A 886 18.37 0.56 -40.97
N GLY A 887 18.21 1.46 -40.00
CA GLY A 887 19.27 2.29 -39.45
C GLY A 887 18.71 3.46 -38.64
N LYS A 888 19.57 4.36 -38.19
CA LYS A 888 19.27 5.47 -37.28
C LYS A 888 18.09 6.32 -37.73
N THR A 889 18.08 6.77 -38.99
CA THR A 889 16.98 7.59 -39.55
C THR A 889 15.64 6.85 -39.49
N THR A 890 15.65 5.56 -39.80
CA THR A 890 14.48 4.69 -39.77
C THR A 890 13.99 4.46 -38.34
N ALA A 891 14.88 4.24 -37.37
CA ALA A 891 14.51 4.14 -35.95
C ALA A 891 13.88 5.44 -35.43
N VAL A 892 14.51 6.60 -35.71
CA VAL A 892 13.97 7.90 -35.30
C VAL A 892 12.59 8.14 -35.90
N ASN A 893 12.42 7.87 -37.19
CA ASN A 893 11.13 8.05 -37.85
C ASN A 893 10.07 7.09 -37.31
N ALA A 894 10.43 5.83 -37.04
CA ALA A 894 9.52 4.86 -36.43
C ALA A 894 9.06 5.30 -35.04
N VAL A 895 9.97 5.79 -34.18
CA VAL A 895 9.60 6.35 -32.86
C VAL A 895 8.67 7.56 -33.00
N ARG A 896 8.96 8.49 -33.93
CA ARG A 896 8.09 9.64 -34.21
C ARG A 896 6.69 9.24 -34.70
N VAL A 897 6.60 8.17 -35.49
CA VAL A 897 5.32 7.68 -36.03
C VAL A 897 4.51 7.00 -34.94
N LEU A 898 5.11 6.10 -34.16
CA LEU A 898 4.42 5.38 -33.09
C LEU A 898 4.05 6.29 -31.91
N SER A 899 4.90 7.26 -31.56
CA SER A 899 4.59 8.25 -30.50
C SER A 899 3.38 9.14 -30.84
N ARG A 900 3.14 9.41 -32.12
CA ARG A 900 1.98 10.19 -32.62
C ARG A 900 0.81 9.31 -33.02
N PHE A 901 0.91 8.00 -32.87
CA PHE A 901 -0.11 7.07 -33.32
C PHE A 901 -1.42 7.29 -32.55
N ARG A 902 -2.51 7.59 -33.27
CA ARG A 902 -3.86 7.66 -32.72
C ARG A 902 -4.80 6.87 -33.65
N PRO A 903 -5.53 5.87 -33.14
CA PRO A 903 -6.50 5.15 -33.94
C PRO A 903 -7.73 6.05 -34.21
N HIS A 904 -8.13 6.23 -35.46
CA HIS A 904 -9.41 6.87 -35.78
C HIS A 904 -10.55 5.86 -35.57
N VAL A 905 -11.45 6.13 -34.62
CA VAL A 905 -12.66 5.35 -34.40
C VAL A 905 -13.82 6.00 -35.14
N LEU A 906 -14.22 5.42 -36.27
CA LEU A 906 -15.52 5.69 -36.90
C LEU A 906 -16.25 4.35 -37.06
N LEU A 907 -17.39 4.22 -36.40
CA LEU A 907 -18.43 3.21 -36.68
C LEU A 907 -17.91 1.80 -37.01
N GLY A 908 -17.14 1.20 -36.09
CA GLY A 908 -16.87 -0.24 -36.10
C GLY A 908 -15.90 -0.76 -37.17
N GLU A 909 -15.28 0.09 -37.99
CA GLU A 909 -14.18 -0.31 -38.88
C GLU A 909 -12.99 0.65 -38.77
N LEU A 910 -11.83 0.13 -38.35
CA LEU A 910 -10.56 0.84 -38.30
C LEU A 910 -10.00 0.98 -39.73
N VAL A 911 -10.21 2.13 -40.38
CA VAL A 911 -9.57 2.47 -41.66
C VAL A 911 -8.46 3.50 -41.42
N ALA A 912 -7.24 3.18 -41.86
CA ALA A 912 -6.12 4.12 -41.85
C ALA A 912 -6.43 5.33 -42.75
N GLY A 913 -6.60 6.51 -42.14
CA GLY A 913 -6.81 7.76 -42.86
C GLY A 913 -5.60 8.08 -43.75
N GLY A 914 -5.85 8.26 -45.05
CA GLY A 914 -4.84 8.51 -46.06
C GLY A 914 -4.23 9.91 -45.97
N ASP A 915 -2.89 9.96 -45.91
CA ASP A 915 -2.04 10.68 -46.87
C ASP A 915 -0.56 10.42 -46.53
N LYS A 916 0.12 9.59 -47.33
CA LYS A 916 1.60 9.42 -47.42
C LYS A 916 2.42 9.45 -46.10
N TYR A 917 1.88 8.97 -45.00
CA TYR A 917 2.64 8.78 -43.76
C TYR A 917 3.25 7.37 -43.74
N TYR A 918 4.50 7.29 -43.32
CA TYR A 918 5.21 6.06 -42.99
C TYR A 918 4.29 5.16 -42.12
N ASP A 919 3.95 3.97 -42.63
CA ASP A 919 2.93 3.08 -42.05
C ASP A 919 3.33 2.67 -40.62
N ALA A 920 2.42 2.84 -39.64
CA ALA A 920 2.67 2.46 -38.26
C ALA A 920 2.98 0.95 -38.11
N ARG A 921 2.44 0.12 -39.02
CA ARG A 921 2.78 -1.31 -39.12
C ARG A 921 4.23 -1.49 -39.52
N VAL A 922 4.71 -0.72 -40.51
CA VAL A 922 6.12 -0.72 -40.94
C VAL A 922 7.02 -0.20 -39.83
N ALA A 923 6.64 0.87 -39.13
CA ALA A 923 7.38 1.39 -37.98
C ALA A 923 7.56 0.35 -36.88
N LEU A 924 6.49 -0.36 -36.51
CA LEU A 924 6.54 -1.40 -35.49
C LEU A 924 7.46 -2.56 -35.92
N VAL A 925 7.34 -3.03 -37.17
CA VAL A 925 8.20 -4.12 -37.67
C VAL A 925 9.67 -3.70 -37.76
N CYS A 926 9.96 -2.45 -38.18
CA CYS A 926 11.33 -1.94 -38.20
C CYS A 926 11.95 -1.96 -36.81
N LEU A 927 11.24 -1.49 -35.77
CA LEU A 927 11.74 -1.52 -34.41
C LEU A 927 11.88 -2.94 -33.87
N SER A 928 10.94 -3.84 -34.18
CA SER A 928 11.04 -5.26 -33.81
C SER A 928 12.31 -5.90 -34.38
N VAL A 929 12.62 -5.68 -35.66
CA VAL A 929 13.85 -6.23 -36.28
C VAL A 929 15.11 -5.60 -35.67
N MET A 930 15.12 -4.29 -35.46
CA MET A 930 16.28 -3.56 -34.92
C MET A 930 16.52 -3.85 -33.43
N VAL A 931 15.52 -4.25 -32.66
CA VAL A 931 15.65 -4.53 -31.23
C VAL A 931 15.67 -6.04 -30.97
N CYS A 932 14.56 -6.72 -31.26
CA CYS A 932 14.35 -8.12 -30.91
C CYS A 932 15.22 -9.06 -31.74
N ASP A 933 15.20 -8.92 -33.06
CA ASP A 933 15.93 -9.85 -33.94
C ASP A 933 17.45 -9.63 -33.89
N SER A 934 17.88 -8.40 -33.60
CA SER A 934 19.29 -8.11 -33.29
C SER A 934 19.75 -8.72 -31.96
N ALA A 935 18.88 -8.81 -30.95
CA ALA A 935 19.19 -9.52 -29.71
C ALA A 935 19.25 -11.05 -29.93
N LYS A 936 18.40 -11.59 -30.81
CA LYS A 936 18.37 -13.03 -31.14
C LYS A 936 19.53 -13.49 -32.02
N LEU A 937 19.93 -12.70 -33.01
CA LEU A 937 20.75 -13.17 -34.15
C LEU A 937 21.97 -12.27 -34.41
N ASN A 938 23.16 -12.85 -34.36
CA ASN A 938 24.42 -12.14 -34.65
C ASN A 938 24.48 -11.54 -36.07
N PRO A 939 23.99 -12.22 -37.15
CA PRO A 939 23.98 -11.63 -38.49
C PRO A 939 23.12 -10.37 -38.59
N VAL A 940 21.95 -10.35 -37.93
CA VAL A 940 21.04 -9.20 -37.92
C VAL A 940 21.70 -8.02 -37.20
N LEU A 941 22.25 -8.25 -36.00
CA LEU A 941 22.97 -7.23 -35.23
C LEU A 941 24.12 -6.61 -36.03
N LYS A 942 25.00 -7.45 -36.60
CA LYS A 942 26.16 -6.97 -37.39
C LYS A 942 25.74 -6.19 -38.62
N HIS A 943 24.70 -6.66 -39.32
CA HIS A 943 24.20 -6.00 -40.52
C HIS A 943 23.65 -4.61 -40.22
N ILE A 944 22.78 -4.50 -39.21
CA ILE A 944 22.20 -3.22 -38.78
C ILE A 944 23.25 -2.29 -38.18
N GLU A 945 24.20 -2.81 -37.38
CA GLU A 945 25.31 -2.02 -36.84
C GLU A 945 26.15 -1.40 -37.96
N SER A 946 26.51 -2.19 -38.99
CA SER A 946 27.30 -1.70 -40.12
C SER A 946 26.54 -0.67 -40.98
N GLY A 947 25.21 -0.83 -41.05
CA GLY A 947 24.30 0.06 -41.76
C GLY A 947 23.72 1.19 -40.91
N TRP A 948 24.11 1.35 -39.64
CA TRP A 948 23.35 2.18 -38.70
C TRP A 948 23.22 3.63 -39.16
N GLU A 949 24.31 4.25 -39.63
CA GLU A 949 24.27 5.66 -40.05
C GLU A 949 23.68 5.87 -41.46
N ASN A 950 23.88 4.91 -42.37
CA ASN A 950 23.57 5.07 -43.80
C ASN A 950 22.31 4.31 -44.26
N GLY A 951 21.72 3.48 -43.39
CA GLY A 951 20.65 2.55 -43.72
C GLY A 951 21.18 1.27 -44.38
N THR A 952 20.56 0.13 -44.08
CA THR A 952 20.82 -1.15 -44.76
C THR A 952 19.53 -1.87 -45.13
N GLY A 953 19.54 -2.62 -46.23
CA GLY A 953 18.35 -3.35 -46.68
C GLY A 953 18.04 -4.56 -45.79
N HIS A 954 16.75 -4.84 -45.58
CA HIS A 954 16.31 -6.14 -45.05
C HIS A 954 16.46 -7.19 -46.15
N THR A 955 17.23 -8.25 -45.93
CA THR A 955 17.56 -9.23 -46.99
C THR A 955 16.79 -10.53 -46.82
N LYS A 956 16.61 -11.29 -47.92
CA LYS A 956 16.00 -12.63 -47.87
C LYS A 956 16.78 -13.60 -46.97
N GLU A 957 18.09 -13.41 -46.87
CA GLU A 957 18.96 -14.22 -46.02
C GLU A 957 18.68 -13.99 -44.54
N LEU A 958 18.60 -12.71 -44.11
CA LEU A 958 18.26 -12.36 -42.73
C LEU A 958 16.87 -12.84 -42.34
N GLU A 959 15.89 -12.66 -43.24
CA GLU A 959 14.52 -13.17 -43.05
C GLU A 959 14.51 -14.71 -42.89
N GLY A 960 15.39 -15.41 -43.62
CA GLY A 960 15.61 -16.84 -43.48
C GLY A 960 16.05 -17.25 -42.07
N TYR A 961 16.98 -16.50 -41.46
CA TYR A 961 17.41 -16.74 -40.08
C TYR A 961 16.33 -16.40 -39.06
N ILE A 962 15.68 -15.23 -39.18
CA ILE A 962 14.64 -14.74 -38.25
C ILE A 962 13.51 -15.77 -38.10
N LYS A 963 13.00 -16.27 -39.23
CA LYS A 963 11.91 -17.25 -39.22
C LYS A 963 12.30 -18.58 -38.58
N ASN A 964 13.55 -19.00 -38.76
CA ASN A 964 14.02 -20.30 -38.30
C ASN A 964 14.65 -20.25 -36.91
N TRP A 965 14.63 -19.10 -36.20
CA TRP A 965 15.26 -18.96 -34.88
C TRP A 965 14.86 -20.05 -33.87
N ASN A 966 13.56 -20.37 -33.72
CA ASN A 966 13.11 -21.46 -32.85
C ASN A 966 13.63 -22.83 -33.30
N ARG A 967 13.71 -23.05 -34.62
CA ARG A 967 14.18 -24.32 -35.21
C ARG A 967 15.69 -24.49 -35.05
N ILE A 968 16.46 -23.40 -35.16
CA ILE A 968 17.91 -23.38 -34.91
C ILE A 968 18.17 -23.61 -33.42
N SER A 969 17.42 -22.93 -32.54
CA SER A 969 17.51 -23.11 -31.09
C SER A 969 17.18 -24.55 -30.66
N SER A 970 16.11 -25.14 -31.22
CA SER A 970 15.75 -26.55 -30.98
C SER A 970 16.84 -27.52 -31.46
N ALA A 971 17.45 -27.29 -32.62
CA ALA A 971 18.53 -28.15 -33.12
C ALA A 971 19.80 -28.09 -32.23
N LEU A 972 20.11 -26.92 -31.67
CA LEU A 972 21.20 -26.73 -30.70
C LEU A 972 20.91 -27.43 -29.36
N LEU A 973 19.65 -27.37 -28.89
CA LEU A 973 19.21 -28.10 -27.69
C LEU A 973 19.29 -29.61 -27.89
N ASP A 974 18.78 -30.13 -29.00
CA ASP A 974 18.87 -31.55 -29.36
C ASP A 974 20.34 -32.04 -29.41
N TRP A 975 21.23 -31.22 -29.98
CA TRP A 975 22.65 -31.51 -30.04
C TRP A 975 23.30 -31.53 -28.64
N LYS A 976 22.92 -30.59 -27.76
CA LYS A 976 23.35 -30.57 -26.35
C LYS A 976 22.87 -31.81 -25.59
N GLU A 977 21.62 -32.23 -25.76
CA GLU A 977 21.07 -33.42 -25.10
C GLU A 977 21.77 -34.72 -25.51
N ASP A 978 22.17 -34.85 -26.78
CA ASP A 978 22.98 -35.97 -27.26
C ASP A 978 24.45 -35.86 -26.81
N SER A 979 24.74 -35.06 -25.77
CA SER A 979 26.10 -34.80 -25.27
C SER A 979 27.06 -34.36 -26.39
N TYR A 980 26.56 -33.52 -27.31
CA TYR A 980 27.28 -32.97 -28.45
C TYR A 980 27.76 -34.00 -29.49
N ARG A 981 27.21 -35.23 -29.49
CA ARG A 981 27.70 -36.33 -30.34
C ARG A 981 27.22 -36.24 -31.79
N THR A 982 25.94 -35.92 -32.01
CA THR A 982 25.33 -35.99 -33.34
C THR A 982 24.56 -34.72 -33.67
N TRP A 983 24.89 -34.07 -34.80
CA TRP A 983 24.05 -33.02 -35.38
C TRP A 983 23.01 -33.64 -36.32
N MET A 984 21.73 -33.51 -35.97
CA MET A 984 20.64 -34.03 -36.79
C MET A 984 20.45 -33.16 -38.04
N LYS A 985 20.45 -33.80 -39.21
CA LYS A 985 20.22 -33.10 -40.47
C LYS A 985 18.82 -32.54 -40.53
N ASP A 986 18.73 -31.28 -40.91
CA ASP A 986 17.47 -30.58 -41.11
C ASP A 986 17.50 -29.85 -42.45
N GLU A 987 16.72 -30.35 -43.41
CA GLU A 987 16.69 -29.81 -44.79
C GLU A 987 16.32 -28.31 -44.86
N ARG A 988 15.58 -27.78 -43.87
CA ARG A 988 15.23 -26.35 -43.84
C ARG A 988 16.38 -25.50 -43.30
N LEU A 989 17.14 -26.02 -42.34
CA LEU A 989 18.36 -25.37 -41.84
C LEU A 989 19.48 -25.40 -42.87
N GLU A 990 19.68 -26.53 -43.56
CA GLU A 990 20.69 -26.65 -44.62
C GLU A 990 20.43 -25.67 -45.79
N ARG A 991 19.15 -25.42 -46.10
CA ARG A 991 18.72 -24.45 -47.12
C ARG A 991 19.07 -23.00 -46.79
N ILE A 992 19.20 -22.65 -45.52
CA ILE A 992 19.63 -21.32 -45.06
C ILE A 992 21.10 -21.30 -44.64
N GLY A 993 21.88 -22.32 -45.01
CA GLY A 993 23.32 -22.37 -44.78
C GLY A 993 23.77 -22.96 -43.44
N ILE A 994 22.85 -23.43 -42.59
CA ILE A 994 23.17 -24.05 -41.30
C ILE A 994 23.29 -25.56 -41.49
N LYS A 995 24.54 -26.06 -41.58
CA LYS A 995 24.84 -27.47 -41.84
C LYS A 995 25.53 -28.15 -40.66
N SER A 996 25.96 -27.37 -39.68
CA SER A 996 26.71 -27.81 -38.51
C SER A 996 26.29 -27.03 -37.26
N PRO A 997 26.61 -27.54 -36.06
CA PRO A 997 26.44 -26.78 -34.82
C PRO A 997 27.22 -25.46 -34.83
N GLU A 998 28.41 -25.42 -35.44
CA GLU A 998 29.22 -24.21 -35.56
C GLU A 998 28.50 -23.12 -36.38
N ASP A 999 27.88 -23.49 -37.50
CA ASP A 999 27.09 -22.57 -38.32
C ASP A 999 25.90 -22.01 -37.50
N ALA A 1000 25.25 -22.86 -36.70
CA ALA A 1000 24.13 -22.45 -35.85
C ALA A 1000 24.57 -21.50 -34.73
N LEU A 1001 25.71 -21.76 -34.08
CA LEU A 1001 26.29 -20.90 -33.04
C LEU A 1001 26.81 -19.57 -33.61
N ASP A 1002 27.34 -19.55 -34.83
CA ASP A 1002 27.73 -18.29 -35.49
C ASP A 1002 26.52 -17.39 -35.77
N VAL A 1003 25.35 -17.99 -36.00
CA VAL A 1003 24.09 -17.29 -36.30
C VAL A 1003 23.35 -16.85 -35.04
N VAL A 1004 23.17 -17.72 -34.05
CA VAL A 1004 22.32 -17.44 -32.88
C VAL A 1004 23.08 -16.80 -31.73
N HIS A 1005 22.53 -15.72 -31.19
CA HIS A 1005 23.06 -15.03 -30.01
C HIS A 1005 22.36 -15.47 -28.72
N LEU A 1006 21.02 -15.44 -28.69
CA LEU A 1006 20.17 -15.95 -27.60
C LEU A 1006 19.33 -17.12 -28.10
N CYS A 1007 19.30 -18.23 -27.36
CA CYS A 1007 18.53 -19.42 -27.75
C CYS A 1007 17.17 -19.46 -27.04
N SER A 1008 16.12 -19.85 -27.76
CA SER A 1008 14.83 -20.16 -27.14
C SER A 1008 14.93 -21.46 -26.33
N ALA A 1009 14.28 -21.53 -25.16
CA ALA A 1009 14.13 -22.77 -24.40
C ALA A 1009 12.92 -23.61 -24.85
N GLU A 1010 12.03 -23.07 -25.70
CA GLU A 1010 10.90 -23.83 -26.23
C GLU A 1010 11.35 -24.89 -27.24
N ARG A 1011 10.90 -26.13 -27.02
CA ARG A 1011 11.13 -27.23 -27.95
C ARG A 1011 10.05 -27.29 -29.01
N MET A 1012 10.46 -27.34 -30.27
CA MET A 1012 9.57 -27.81 -31.33
C MET A 1012 9.41 -29.33 -31.22
N HIS A 1013 8.21 -29.82 -30.89
CA HIS A 1013 7.90 -31.25 -30.95
C HIS A 1013 8.19 -31.79 -32.37
N ARG A 1014 9.04 -32.82 -32.46
CA ARG A 1014 9.25 -33.56 -33.70
C ARG A 1014 7.94 -34.25 -34.09
N PHE A 1015 7.47 -34.00 -35.31
CA PHE A 1015 6.60 -34.92 -36.04
C PHE A 1015 7.47 -35.82 -36.90
#